data_AF-G8LSY9-F1
#
_entry.id   AF-G8LSY9-F1
#
_cell.length_a   1.000
_cell.length_b   1.000
_cell.length_c   1.000
_cell.angle_alpha   90.00
_cell.angle_beta   90.00
_cell.angle_gamma   90.00
#
_symmetry.space_group_name_H-M   'P 1'
#
loop_
_entity.id
_entity.type
_entity.pdbx_description
1 polymer ?
#
loop_
_entity_poly.entity_id
_entity_poly.type
_entity_poly.pdbx_seq_one_letter_code
_entity_poly.pdbx_strand_id
1 'polypeptide(L)'
;MGTKILDELFTKIADATKVVDVAYHEIADGKLNPIHKTDTSLLGIETWKKEHKKNPVYIEHTAILQEIVTEKKTIVIMDTHSDSRSANEFFFFGIESIMIIPVIQNNTVVGIIVVPSIKSPHFFTQKEIETCIELVNHYMPKYFESFHSVNDGKKNRIADGILSFLKQNGVDFVFGVPAGTVSPIFDAMNDIDIKPVITKNEAGAAYMAARYASVSKKLGVCIGAGGVGVNNMINGIADAMRAKSPVLVISGYVNRKYIGKGALQELDTEHILKPITKYSKTILDEKCVLSELEKAVRMALTPPCGPVHLSIPLDIQLSERFEDIPGKVTIPQKDYRDSIADLNKAVSVISKEKFGIIMVGKGCRGLSKEVMELSEHLQWPIIVTPEGKGVVPGTFPLNLGTYGYCGSDAAAQYVESDLATCILILGSSLGECSTCNFSDSLVRGRKSIHVDLDNRELSKVFNTDININCDIKDAIAFILNNTPKSANHFERPSLNPPYIKNHEGLSIRLFIEQITKILPSNTFYLSDLGEYMNFVFKYLEIPEGSDFEINLNYAAMGSSLAGAIGVHYAYKNRPVAVFAGDGSFYMNGSEIITAMEYNLPIIYFIVNNAMLAYVEHGHQFLYGRVLDGFKTRRISIADMMNSIGVKSISIDKTEDIHKIKDFIADIDGPRVIELVTDGSEKAPIMDRLKALK
;
A
#
# COMPACT_ATOMS: atom_id res chain seq x y z
N MET A 1 39.19 7.99 11.25
CA MET A 1 40.16 8.37 10.20
C MET A 1 40.18 9.89 10.02
N GLY A 2 39.03 10.57 10.00
CA GLY A 2 38.93 12.03 9.82
C GLY A 2 39.60 12.93 10.87
N THR A 3 39.68 12.54 12.15
CA THR A 3 40.39 13.34 13.18
C THR A 3 41.87 13.50 12.89
N LYS A 4 42.54 12.45 12.37
CA LYS A 4 43.97 12.50 11.99
C LYS A 4 44.27 13.53 10.89
N ILE A 5 43.32 13.74 9.97
CA ILE A 5 43.49 14.72 8.88
C ILE A 5 43.42 16.15 9.43
N LEU A 6 42.50 16.41 10.38
CA LEU A 6 42.44 17.69 11.07
C LEU A 6 43.66 17.90 11.97
N ASP A 7 44.13 16.87 12.67
CA ASP A 7 45.34 16.95 13.49
C ASP A 7 46.57 17.35 12.66
N GLU A 8 46.73 16.73 11.47
CA GLU A 8 47.82 17.07 10.55
C GLU A 8 47.68 18.48 9.98
N LEU A 9 46.46 18.86 9.55
CA LEU A 9 46.17 20.21 9.07
C LEU A 9 46.48 21.25 10.14
N PHE A 10 46.01 21.03 11.37
CA PHE A 10 46.20 21.96 12.47
C PHE A 10 47.67 22.06 12.88
N THR A 11 48.41 20.95 12.87
CA THR A 11 49.87 20.96 13.11
C THR A 11 50.58 21.83 12.07
N LYS A 12 50.22 21.70 10.78
CA LYS A 12 50.81 22.51 9.71
C LYS A 12 50.43 23.99 9.78
N ILE A 13 49.19 24.29 10.14
CA ILE A 13 48.75 25.68 10.37
C ILE A 13 49.50 26.29 11.56
N ALA A 14 49.66 25.54 12.65
CA ALA A 14 50.42 25.97 13.82
C ALA A 14 51.91 26.17 13.49
N ASP A 15 52.51 25.29 12.68
CA ASP A 15 53.89 25.44 12.22
C ASP A 15 54.09 26.68 11.35
N ALA A 16 53.11 26.99 10.48
CA ALA A 16 53.14 28.13 9.58
C ALA A 16 52.97 29.46 10.32
N THR A 17 52.05 29.53 11.27
CA THR A 17 51.67 30.77 11.97
C THR A 17 52.33 30.96 13.33
N LYS A 18 52.94 29.91 13.89
CA LYS A 18 53.39 29.85 15.30
C LYS A 18 52.27 30.00 16.34
N VAL A 19 51.01 29.99 15.91
CA VAL A 19 49.84 29.99 16.79
C VAL A 19 49.46 28.55 17.11
N VAL A 20 49.45 28.20 18.40
CA VAL A 20 49.22 26.82 18.88
C VAL A 20 47.75 26.41 18.94
N ASP A 21 46.84 27.38 18.90
CA ASP A 21 45.41 27.18 18.95
C ASP A 21 44.85 27.18 17.53
N VAL A 22 44.31 26.04 17.09
CA VAL A 22 43.58 25.92 15.82
C VAL A 22 42.32 25.10 16.06
N ALA A 23 41.18 25.55 15.53
CA ALA A 23 39.90 24.87 15.68
C ALA A 23 39.14 24.80 14.36
N TYR A 24 38.34 23.75 14.21
CA TYR A 24 37.36 23.61 13.13
C TYR A 24 35.96 23.59 13.71
N HIS A 25 35.10 24.46 13.15
CA HIS A 25 33.67 24.49 13.42
C HIS A 25 32.90 24.19 12.15
N GLU A 26 31.87 23.35 12.27
CA GLU A 26 30.90 23.11 11.21
C GLU A 26 29.76 24.12 11.32
N ILE A 27 29.23 24.55 10.18
CA ILE A 27 28.04 25.39 10.11
C ILE A 27 26.83 24.49 9.83
N ALA A 28 25.96 24.34 10.82
CA ALA A 28 24.69 23.61 10.66
C ALA A 28 23.55 24.35 11.38
N ASP A 29 22.37 24.39 10.75
CA ASP A 29 21.17 25.08 11.24
C ASP A 29 21.42 26.55 11.66
N GLY A 30 22.29 27.24 10.90
CA GLY A 30 22.66 28.64 11.18
C GLY A 30 23.59 28.85 12.37
N LYS A 31 24.19 27.79 12.94
CA LYS A 31 25.05 27.83 14.13
C LYS A 31 26.43 27.27 13.87
N LEU A 32 27.41 27.76 14.64
CA LEU A 32 28.72 27.13 14.72
C LEU A 32 28.70 25.96 15.70
N ASN A 33 29.02 24.78 15.18
CA ASN A 33 29.15 23.54 15.93
C ASN A 33 30.65 23.19 16.08
N PRO A 34 31.21 23.20 17.30
CA PRO A 34 32.62 22.88 17.52
C PRO A 34 32.89 21.39 17.24
N ILE A 35 33.70 21.09 16.23
CA ILE A 35 34.00 19.71 15.84
C ILE A 35 35.31 19.23 16.46
N HIS A 36 36.39 19.95 16.20
CA HIS A 36 37.75 19.55 16.56
C HIS A 36 38.63 20.76 16.88
N LYS A 37 39.63 20.58 17.76
CA LYS A 37 40.55 21.64 18.20
C LYS A 37 41.90 21.02 18.59
N THR A 38 42.99 21.78 18.45
CA THR A 38 44.33 21.33 18.88
C THR A 38 44.41 21.00 20.37
N ASP A 39 45.10 19.91 20.70
CA ASP A 39 45.31 19.42 22.07
C ASP A 39 46.21 20.34 22.92
N THR A 40 46.99 21.22 22.28
CA THR A 40 47.89 22.18 22.92
C THR A 40 47.20 23.45 23.42
N SER A 41 45.87 23.51 23.32
CA SER A 41 45.08 24.67 23.70
C SER A 41 44.95 24.87 25.20
N LEU A 42 44.79 26.14 25.61
CA LEU A 42 44.56 26.51 27.03
C LEU A 42 43.24 25.96 27.59
N LEU A 43 42.30 25.62 26.69
CA LEU A 43 40.99 25.05 26.99
C LEU A 43 40.86 23.72 26.25
N GLY A 44 41.05 22.61 26.95
CA GLY A 44 40.90 21.27 26.36
C GLY A 44 39.54 21.10 25.64
N ILE A 45 39.52 20.25 24.60
CA ILE A 45 38.40 20.10 23.66
C ILE A 45 37.03 19.90 24.33
N GLU A 46 36.97 19.13 25.43
CA GLU A 46 35.74 18.90 26.19
C GLU A 46 35.22 20.16 26.91
N THR A 47 36.12 20.97 27.45
CA THR A 47 35.76 22.23 28.09
C THR A 47 35.27 23.23 27.04
N TRP A 48 35.95 23.30 25.90
CA TRP A 48 35.58 24.16 24.78
C TRP A 48 34.19 23.81 24.20
N LYS A 49 33.91 22.52 23.98
CA LYS A 49 32.58 22.05 23.55
C LYS A 49 31.49 22.36 24.57
N LYS A 50 31.78 22.18 25.86
CA LYS A 50 30.84 22.50 26.95
C LYS A 50 30.48 23.99 27.00
N GLU A 51 31.45 24.87 26.79
CA GLU A 51 31.19 26.32 26.77
C GLU A 51 30.39 26.76 25.54
N HIS A 52 30.63 26.19 24.35
CA HIS A 52 29.80 26.44 23.17
C HIS A 52 28.35 25.95 23.36
N LYS A 53 28.13 24.93 24.18
CA LYS A 53 26.77 24.47 24.52
C LYS A 53 26.04 25.42 25.47
N LYS A 54 26.76 26.08 26.38
CA LYS A 54 26.18 27.08 27.28
C LYS A 54 25.91 28.40 26.56
N ASN A 55 26.82 28.78 25.66
CA ASN A 55 26.79 30.04 24.91
C ASN A 55 26.86 29.75 23.40
N PRO A 56 25.73 29.38 22.76
CA PRO A 56 25.70 29.05 21.34
C PRO A 56 25.98 30.27 20.46
N VAL A 57 26.78 30.08 19.41
CA VAL A 57 27.13 31.13 18.43
C VAL A 57 26.31 30.94 17.17
N TYR A 58 25.44 31.90 16.88
CA TYR A 58 24.59 31.92 15.69
C TYR A 58 25.19 32.85 14.64
N ILE A 59 25.29 32.36 13.41
CA ILE A 59 25.90 33.10 12.30
C ILE A 59 25.15 34.41 12.08
N GLU A 60 23.81 34.38 12.15
CA GLU A 60 22.98 35.56 11.91
C GLU A 60 23.14 36.67 12.96
N HIS A 61 23.75 36.37 14.10
CA HIS A 61 23.99 37.34 15.17
C HIS A 61 25.43 37.85 15.20
N THR A 62 26.35 37.22 14.46
CA THR A 62 27.76 37.62 14.41
C THR A 62 28.10 38.24 13.06
N ALA A 63 28.30 39.55 13.03
CA ALA A 63 28.62 40.31 11.81
C ALA A 63 29.82 39.74 11.03
N ILE A 64 30.87 39.30 11.74
CA ILE A 64 32.07 38.68 11.15
C ILE A 64 31.73 37.35 10.45
N LEU A 65 30.86 36.51 11.04
CA LEU A 65 30.48 35.23 10.46
C LEU A 65 29.53 35.40 9.29
N GLN A 66 28.60 36.37 9.36
CA GLN A 66 27.78 36.75 8.21
C GLN A 66 28.64 37.20 7.03
N GLU A 67 29.66 38.03 7.29
CA GLU A 67 30.60 38.48 6.26
C GLU A 67 31.35 37.31 5.64
N ILE A 68 31.86 36.37 6.44
CA ILE A 68 32.55 35.16 5.94
C ILE A 68 31.64 34.31 5.07
N VAL A 69 30.39 34.08 5.50
CA VAL A 69 29.42 33.26 4.75
C VAL A 69 29.00 33.95 3.45
N THR A 70 28.87 35.27 3.46
CA THR A 70 28.42 36.07 2.31
C THR A 70 29.55 36.28 1.29
N GLU A 71 30.71 36.75 1.74
CA GLU A 71 31.86 37.11 0.90
C GLU A 71 32.74 35.91 0.53
N LYS A 72 32.65 34.80 1.31
CA LYS A 72 33.43 33.57 1.11
C LYS A 72 34.95 33.82 1.12
N LYS A 73 35.40 34.80 1.90
CA LYS A 73 36.80 35.20 2.02
C LYS A 73 37.31 34.98 3.45
N THR A 74 38.60 34.72 3.56
CA THR A 74 39.30 34.69 4.84
C THR A 74 39.26 36.07 5.47
N ILE A 75 38.89 36.12 6.76
CA ILE A 75 38.93 37.35 7.57
C ILE A 75 40.07 37.25 8.57
N VAL A 76 40.82 38.33 8.71
CA VAL A 76 41.91 38.46 9.69
C VAL A 76 41.66 39.72 10.51
N ILE A 77 41.66 39.56 11.83
CA ILE A 77 41.51 40.63 12.81
C ILE A 77 42.79 40.66 13.63
N MET A 78 43.59 41.71 13.43
CA MET A 78 44.90 41.86 14.07
C MET A 78 44.80 42.28 15.55
N ASP A 79 43.70 42.92 15.91
CA ASP A 79 43.37 43.33 17.27
C ASP A 79 41.85 43.30 17.44
N THR A 80 41.37 42.35 18.23
CA THR A 80 39.94 42.14 18.49
C THR A 80 39.34 43.21 19.42
N HIS A 81 40.16 44.01 20.11
CA HIS A 81 39.67 45.10 20.96
C HIS A 81 39.37 46.38 20.18
N SER A 82 40.00 46.56 19.00
CA SER A 82 39.80 47.74 18.14
C SER A 82 38.89 47.50 16.94
N ASP A 83 38.49 46.25 16.66
CA ASP A 83 37.51 45.95 15.60
C ASP A 83 36.07 46.18 16.10
N SER A 84 35.38 47.16 15.51
CA SER A 84 33.99 47.47 15.87
C SER A 84 33.00 46.31 15.68
N ARG A 85 33.35 45.29 14.87
CA ARG A 85 32.53 44.10 14.61
C ARG A 85 32.71 43.01 15.67
N SER A 86 33.78 43.06 16.48
CA SER A 86 34.09 42.04 17.51
C SER A 86 33.61 42.42 18.92
N ALA A 87 32.94 43.56 19.08
CA ALA A 87 32.74 44.27 20.34
C ALA A 87 32.04 43.50 21.49
N ASN A 88 31.47 42.30 21.28
CA ASN A 88 30.84 41.51 22.36
C ASN A 88 31.03 39.98 22.28
N GLU A 89 31.76 39.40 21.32
CA GLU A 89 31.54 37.98 20.95
C GLU A 89 32.77 37.06 21.05
N PHE A 90 33.99 37.60 21.09
CA PHE A 90 35.22 36.81 21.27
C PHE A 90 35.86 36.97 22.67
N PHE A 91 35.30 37.82 23.52
CA PHE A 91 35.82 38.15 24.85
C PHE A 91 35.84 36.97 25.82
N PHE A 92 34.88 36.03 25.71
CA PHE A 92 34.78 34.88 26.60
C PHE A 92 36.00 33.93 26.54
N PHE A 93 36.77 33.98 25.45
CA PHE A 93 37.91 33.10 25.22
C PHE A 93 39.26 33.82 25.29
N GLY A 94 39.28 35.13 25.61
CA GLY A 94 40.52 35.92 25.71
C GLY A 94 41.28 36.07 24.40
N ILE A 95 40.59 36.08 23.25
CA ILE A 95 41.23 36.12 21.93
C ILE A 95 41.65 37.55 21.61
N GLU A 96 42.95 37.79 21.45
CA GLU A 96 43.58 39.09 21.13
C GLU A 96 43.65 39.37 19.62
N SER A 97 43.79 38.32 18.81
CA SER A 97 43.80 38.40 17.33
C SER A 97 43.31 37.07 16.76
N ILE A 98 42.73 37.08 15.56
CA ILE A 98 42.11 35.89 14.99
C ILE A 98 42.17 35.89 13.46
N MET A 99 42.46 34.73 12.89
CA MET A 99 42.25 34.45 11.46
C MET A 99 41.15 33.39 11.32
N ILE A 100 40.17 33.66 10.45
CA ILE A 100 39.05 32.76 10.16
C ILE A 100 39.02 32.47 8.68
N ILE A 101 39.18 31.19 8.33
CA ILE A 101 39.24 30.70 6.96
C ILE A 101 37.94 29.94 6.66
N PRO A 102 37.14 30.36 5.66
CA PRO A 102 35.94 29.63 5.28
C PRO A 102 36.31 28.28 4.68
N VAL A 103 35.56 27.24 5.06
CA VAL A 103 35.61 25.93 4.43
C VAL A 103 34.47 25.84 3.44
N ILE A 104 34.80 25.79 2.15
CA ILE A 104 33.83 25.90 1.06
C ILE A 104 33.64 24.53 0.41
N GLN A 105 32.38 24.09 0.30
CA GLN A 105 31.97 22.91 -0.45
C GLN A 105 30.79 23.27 -1.35
N ASN A 106 30.85 22.89 -2.64
CA ASN A 106 29.79 23.18 -3.62
C ASN A 106 29.34 24.66 -3.61
N ASN A 107 30.31 25.58 -3.55
CA ASN A 107 30.09 27.03 -3.50
C ASN A 107 29.30 27.52 -2.26
N THR A 108 29.27 26.74 -1.18
CA THR A 108 28.64 27.09 0.10
C THR A 108 29.68 26.99 1.23
N VAL A 109 29.66 27.91 2.19
CA VAL A 109 30.52 27.83 3.37
C VAL A 109 29.89 26.82 4.34
N VAL A 110 30.49 25.65 4.47
CA VAL A 110 29.99 24.53 5.30
C VAL A 110 30.64 24.48 6.68
N GLY A 111 31.69 25.27 6.89
CA GLY A 111 32.40 25.37 8.16
C GLY A 111 33.45 26.47 8.12
N ILE A 112 34.15 26.65 9.23
CA ILE A 112 35.26 27.60 9.35
C ILE A 112 36.42 26.96 10.11
N ILE A 113 37.64 27.32 9.70
CA ILE A 113 38.84 27.08 10.49
C ILE A 113 39.23 28.38 11.17
N VAL A 114 39.45 28.31 12.47
CA VAL A 114 39.74 29.46 13.32
C VAL A 114 41.13 29.29 13.92
N VAL A 115 41.97 30.31 13.77
CA VAL A 115 43.33 30.39 14.31
C VAL A 115 43.40 31.58 15.27
N PRO A 116 42.98 31.42 16.53
CA PRO A 116 42.98 32.50 17.52
C PRO A 116 44.32 32.59 18.27
N SER A 117 44.76 33.81 18.59
CA SER A 117 45.83 34.04 19.57
C SER A 117 45.25 34.60 20.87
N ILE A 118 45.53 33.94 22.00
CA ILE A 118 44.82 34.15 23.29
C ILE A 118 45.68 34.87 24.35
N LYS A 119 47.00 35.04 24.13
CA LYS A 119 47.93 35.63 25.12
C LYS A 119 48.65 36.90 24.66
N SER A 120 48.81 37.07 23.36
CA SER A 120 49.42 38.24 22.74
C SER A 120 48.92 38.34 21.31
N PRO A 121 48.66 39.53 20.77
CA PRO A 121 48.25 39.68 19.38
C PRO A 121 49.33 39.09 18.45
N HIS A 122 48.90 38.25 17.52
CA HIS A 122 49.74 37.71 16.46
C HIS A 122 49.41 38.47 15.17
N PHE A 123 50.41 39.13 14.60
CA PHE A 123 50.25 39.86 13.35
C PHE A 123 50.47 38.90 12.18
N PHE A 124 49.39 38.32 11.66
CA PHE A 124 49.45 37.40 10.53
C PHE A 124 50.02 38.10 9.29
N THR A 125 51.16 37.65 8.81
CA THR A 125 51.76 38.13 7.56
C THR A 125 50.97 37.63 6.36
N GLN A 126 51.04 38.35 5.23
CA GLN A 126 50.37 37.92 4.00
C GLN A 126 50.76 36.49 3.57
N LYS A 127 52.04 36.13 3.75
CA LYS A 127 52.55 34.79 3.45
C LYS A 127 51.93 33.71 4.35
N GLU A 128 51.73 33.99 5.63
CA GLU A 128 51.08 33.07 6.56
C GLU A 128 49.61 32.84 6.19
N ILE A 129 48.90 33.91 5.83
CA ILE A 129 47.49 33.86 5.41
C ILE A 129 47.34 32.98 4.17
N GLU A 130 48.13 33.24 3.13
CA GLU A 130 48.11 32.47 1.88
C GLU A 130 48.44 30.99 2.11
N THR A 131 49.49 30.72 2.90
CA THR A 131 49.88 29.35 3.26
C THR A 131 48.75 28.61 3.99
N CYS A 132 48.07 29.27 4.92
CA CYS A 132 46.96 28.64 5.65
C CYS A 132 45.77 28.37 4.72
N ILE A 133 45.42 29.29 3.83
CA ILE A 133 44.35 29.09 2.83
C ILE A 133 44.67 27.88 1.95
N GLU A 134 45.91 27.76 1.46
CA GLU A 134 46.34 26.61 0.66
C GLU A 134 46.24 25.30 1.44
N LEU A 135 46.65 25.29 2.71
CA LEU A 135 46.53 24.13 3.59
C LEU A 135 45.05 23.74 3.81
N VAL A 136 44.16 24.69 4.11
CA VAL A 136 42.73 24.42 4.26
C VAL A 136 42.14 23.85 2.97
N ASN A 137 42.43 24.45 1.82
CA ASN A 137 41.93 24.00 0.52
C ASN A 137 42.51 22.63 0.11
N HIS A 138 43.69 22.24 0.61
CA HIS A 138 44.28 20.95 0.35
C HIS A 138 43.75 19.83 1.26
N TYR A 139 43.55 20.12 2.54
CA TYR A 139 43.21 19.12 3.55
C TYR A 139 41.71 18.95 3.76
N MET A 140 40.92 20.02 3.65
CA MET A 140 39.48 19.93 3.91
C MET A 140 38.72 19.05 2.90
N PRO A 141 39.02 19.06 1.59
CA PRO A 141 38.43 18.08 0.67
C PRO A 141 38.71 16.63 1.08
N LYS A 142 39.95 16.32 1.48
CA LYS A 142 40.33 14.98 1.97
C LYS A 142 39.66 14.63 3.29
N TYR A 143 39.52 15.61 4.17
CA TYR A 143 38.74 15.48 5.40
C TYR A 143 37.31 15.08 5.04
N PHE A 144 36.64 15.84 4.17
CA PHE A 144 35.30 15.51 3.72
C PHE A 144 35.23 14.14 3.05
N GLU A 145 36.15 13.78 2.14
CA GLU A 145 36.22 12.45 1.53
C GLU A 145 36.36 11.33 2.57
N SER A 146 37.11 11.55 3.66
CA SER A 146 37.23 10.60 4.77
C SER A 146 35.95 10.47 5.62
N PHE A 147 35.01 11.41 5.48
CA PHE A 147 33.63 11.30 5.98
C PHE A 147 32.67 10.83 4.89
N HIS A 148 32.99 10.99 3.60
CA HIS A 148 32.21 10.39 2.51
C HIS A 148 32.39 8.88 2.52
N SER A 149 33.51 8.32 2.99
CA SER A 149 33.60 6.87 3.29
C SER A 149 32.81 6.43 4.53
N VAL A 150 32.34 7.36 5.37
CA VAL A 150 31.51 7.08 6.55
C VAL A 150 30.02 7.39 6.28
N ASN A 151 29.71 8.30 5.34
CA ASN A 151 28.34 8.66 4.94
C ASN A 151 27.90 8.09 3.57
N ASP A 152 28.79 7.55 2.73
CA ASP A 152 28.40 6.56 1.69
C ASP A 152 27.98 5.24 2.32
N GLY A 153 28.38 4.99 3.57
CA GLY A 153 27.99 3.81 4.34
C GLY A 153 26.47 3.69 4.56
N LYS A 154 25.70 4.78 4.37
CA LYS A 154 24.23 4.71 4.39
C LYS A 154 23.58 4.41 3.04
N LYS A 155 24.25 4.59 1.89
CA LYS A 155 23.68 4.27 0.56
C LYS A 155 24.11 2.91 0.02
N ASN A 156 25.04 2.26 0.72
CA ASN A 156 25.52 0.94 0.37
C ASN A 156 25.02 -0.17 1.32
N ARG A 157 24.00 0.02 2.16
CA ARG A 157 23.48 -1.12 2.95
C ARG A 157 22.52 -1.94 2.09
N ILE A 158 22.30 -3.18 2.53
CA ILE A 158 21.31 -4.06 1.90
C ILE A 158 19.91 -3.45 1.98
N ALA A 159 19.55 -2.78 3.07
CA ALA A 159 18.26 -2.08 3.20
C ALA A 159 18.02 -1.06 2.05
N ASP A 160 19.04 -0.27 1.71
CA ASP A 160 18.97 0.73 0.63
C ASP A 160 18.87 0.05 -0.75
N GLY A 161 19.57 -1.08 -0.93
CA GLY A 161 19.47 -1.93 -2.12
C GLY A 161 18.06 -2.51 -2.32
N ILE A 162 17.42 -2.99 -1.24
CA ILE A 162 16.04 -3.51 -1.27
C ILE A 162 15.09 -2.41 -1.74
N LEU A 163 15.10 -1.23 -1.11
CA LEU A 163 14.21 -0.14 -1.49
C LEU A 163 14.48 0.39 -2.90
N SER A 164 15.75 0.48 -3.30
CA SER A 164 16.12 0.90 -4.66
C SER A 164 15.57 -0.07 -5.70
N PHE A 165 15.70 -1.38 -5.45
CA PHE A 165 15.11 -2.42 -6.31
C PHE A 165 13.57 -2.29 -6.40
N LEU A 166 12.90 -2.10 -5.26
CA LEU A 166 11.44 -1.93 -5.24
C LEU A 166 11.00 -0.68 -6.01
N LYS A 167 11.72 0.45 -5.86
CA LYS A 167 11.42 1.68 -6.59
C LYS A 167 11.59 1.49 -8.10
N GLN A 168 12.66 0.81 -8.55
CA GLN A 168 12.86 0.46 -9.97
C GLN A 168 11.75 -0.43 -10.53
N ASN A 169 11.14 -1.26 -9.67
CA ASN A 169 10.00 -2.10 -10.01
C ASN A 169 8.64 -1.39 -9.85
N GLY A 170 8.63 -0.07 -9.65
CA GLY A 170 7.42 0.76 -9.64
C GLY A 170 6.64 0.70 -8.32
N VAL A 171 7.30 0.38 -7.21
CA VAL A 171 6.71 0.49 -5.87
C VAL A 171 6.84 1.93 -5.39
N ASP A 172 5.70 2.57 -5.13
CA ASP A 172 5.62 3.95 -4.61
C ASP A 172 5.22 4.00 -3.13
N PHE A 173 4.55 2.97 -2.64
CA PHE A 173 4.01 2.88 -1.29
C PHE A 173 4.31 1.51 -0.69
N VAL A 174 4.54 1.47 0.62
CA VAL A 174 4.58 0.24 1.41
C VAL A 174 3.63 0.37 2.59
N PHE A 175 2.97 -0.72 2.97
CA PHE A 175 2.02 -0.74 4.09
C PHE A 175 2.64 -1.49 5.26
N GLY A 176 2.57 -0.96 6.48
CA GLY A 176 3.20 -1.67 7.59
C GLY A 176 3.11 -1.00 8.95
N VAL A 177 3.72 -1.66 9.92
CA VAL A 177 3.97 -1.12 11.26
C VAL A 177 5.49 -1.12 11.47
N PRO A 178 6.12 0.04 11.75
CA PRO A 178 7.54 0.12 12.04
C PRO A 178 7.90 -0.73 13.26
N ALA A 179 9.03 -1.43 13.18
CA ALA A 179 9.53 -2.23 14.29
C ALA A 179 11.05 -2.30 14.27
N GLY A 180 11.65 -2.61 15.42
CA GLY A 180 13.11 -2.67 15.57
C GLY A 180 13.79 -3.66 14.62
N THR A 181 13.16 -4.78 14.27
CA THR A 181 13.75 -5.77 13.37
C THR A 181 13.72 -5.37 11.89
N VAL A 182 12.96 -4.33 11.51
CA VAL A 182 12.90 -3.77 10.15
C VAL A 182 13.32 -2.30 10.11
N SER A 183 13.86 -1.77 11.22
CA SER A 183 14.19 -0.35 11.32
C SER A 183 15.18 0.14 10.26
N PRO A 184 16.17 -0.64 9.78
CA PRO A 184 17.04 -0.18 8.69
C PRO A 184 16.29 0.07 7.39
N ILE A 185 15.26 -0.73 7.09
CA ILE A 185 14.43 -0.55 5.88
C ILE A 185 13.61 0.74 6.00
N PHE A 186 13.04 1.03 7.17
CA PHE A 186 12.32 2.30 7.39
C PHE A 186 13.27 3.51 7.40
N ASP A 187 14.48 3.38 7.94
CA ASP A 187 15.51 4.43 7.90
C ASP A 187 15.90 4.78 6.46
N ALA A 188 16.07 3.77 5.60
CA ALA A 188 16.42 3.95 4.18
C ALA A 188 15.34 4.70 3.37
N MET A 189 14.08 4.75 3.83
CA MET A 189 13.02 5.54 3.17
C MET A 189 13.21 7.06 3.33
N ASN A 190 14.12 7.52 4.20
CA ASN A 190 14.48 8.94 4.25
C ASN A 190 15.28 9.36 3.01
N ASP A 191 16.00 8.41 2.38
CA ASP A 191 16.88 8.67 1.25
C ASP A 191 16.27 8.21 -0.10
N ILE A 192 15.30 7.29 -0.07
CA ILE A 192 14.67 6.70 -1.25
C ILE A 192 13.17 7.00 -1.23
N ASP A 193 12.65 7.58 -2.32
CA ASP A 193 11.23 8.00 -2.46
C ASP A 193 10.26 6.80 -2.57
N ILE A 194 10.06 6.11 -1.45
CA ILE A 194 9.01 5.13 -1.20
C ILE A 194 8.30 5.57 0.07
N LYS A 195 6.98 5.77 -0.01
CA LYS A 195 6.21 6.33 1.09
C LYS A 195 5.65 5.22 1.98
N PRO A 196 5.98 5.18 3.28
CA PRO A 196 5.35 4.25 4.19
C PRO A 196 3.94 4.73 4.56
N VAL A 197 2.97 3.82 4.52
CA VAL A 197 1.63 3.97 5.09
C VAL A 197 1.63 3.21 6.41
N ILE A 198 1.79 3.96 7.49
CA ILE A 198 1.84 3.45 8.86
C ILE A 198 0.43 3.09 9.34
N THR A 199 0.20 1.80 9.53
CA THR A 199 -1.10 1.23 9.93
C THR A 199 -1.26 1.13 11.44
N LYS A 200 -2.49 0.89 11.93
CA LYS A 200 -2.74 0.61 13.36
C LYS A 200 -2.59 -0.87 13.70
N ASN A 201 -2.70 -1.74 12.71
CA ASN A 201 -2.52 -3.19 12.86
C ASN A 201 -1.86 -3.77 11.60
N GLU A 202 -0.93 -4.71 11.77
CA GLU A 202 -0.28 -5.39 10.65
C GLU A 202 -1.27 -6.18 9.77
N ALA A 203 -2.36 -6.70 10.32
CA ALA A 203 -3.45 -7.28 9.53
C ALA A 203 -3.98 -6.28 8.50
N GLY A 204 -4.21 -5.03 8.94
CA GLY A 204 -4.64 -3.92 8.10
C GLY A 204 -3.63 -3.64 6.98
N ALA A 205 -2.34 -3.62 7.28
CA ALA A 205 -1.28 -3.45 6.27
C ALA A 205 -1.32 -4.53 5.19
N ALA A 206 -1.48 -5.80 5.57
CA ALA A 206 -1.57 -6.89 4.63
C ALA A 206 -2.84 -6.80 3.74
N TYR A 207 -4.00 -6.43 4.30
CA TYR A 207 -5.21 -6.19 3.51
C TYR A 207 -5.08 -5.00 2.55
N MET A 208 -4.43 -3.91 2.97
CA MET A 208 -4.14 -2.76 2.10
C MET A 208 -3.28 -3.17 0.92
N ALA A 209 -2.18 -3.89 1.17
CA ALA A 209 -1.30 -4.40 0.12
C ALA A 209 -2.03 -5.34 -0.83
N ALA A 210 -2.86 -6.25 -0.29
CA ALA A 210 -3.68 -7.18 -1.07
C ALA A 210 -4.65 -6.45 -2.00
N ARG A 211 -5.42 -5.48 -1.50
CA ARG A 211 -6.36 -4.72 -2.33
C ARG A 211 -5.67 -3.81 -3.33
N TYR A 212 -4.60 -3.11 -2.92
CA TYR A 212 -3.79 -2.31 -3.83
C TYR A 212 -3.31 -3.15 -5.01
N ALA A 213 -2.76 -4.34 -4.74
CA ALA A 213 -2.28 -5.26 -5.77
C ALA A 213 -3.42 -5.81 -6.65
N SER A 214 -4.54 -6.20 -6.03
CA SER A 214 -5.71 -6.77 -6.71
C SER A 214 -6.29 -5.82 -7.78
N VAL A 215 -6.37 -4.51 -7.47
CA VAL A 215 -7.02 -3.54 -8.37
C VAL A 215 -6.03 -2.86 -9.31
N SER A 216 -4.82 -2.53 -8.85
CA SER A 216 -3.82 -1.86 -9.68
C SER A 216 -3.09 -2.81 -10.63
N LYS A 217 -3.13 -4.12 -10.35
CA LYS A 217 -2.29 -5.15 -10.99
C LYS A 217 -0.78 -4.91 -10.83
N LYS A 218 -0.38 -4.03 -9.90
CA LYS A 218 1.02 -3.78 -9.51
C LYS A 218 1.38 -4.61 -8.28
N LEU A 219 2.67 -4.70 -7.98
CA LEU A 219 3.16 -5.32 -6.75
C LEU A 219 2.69 -4.52 -5.53
N GLY A 220 1.91 -5.14 -4.65
CA GLY A 220 1.66 -4.63 -3.30
C GLY A 220 2.80 -5.02 -2.38
N VAL A 221 3.22 -4.15 -1.46
CA VAL A 221 4.31 -4.44 -0.53
C VAL A 221 3.85 -4.16 0.89
N CYS A 222 3.99 -5.15 1.77
CA CYS A 222 3.78 -4.97 3.21
C CYS A 222 5.02 -5.33 4.02
N ILE A 223 5.32 -4.52 5.04
CA ILE A 223 6.53 -4.63 5.86
C ILE A 223 6.16 -4.71 7.34
N GLY A 224 6.74 -5.67 8.07
CA GLY A 224 6.45 -5.84 9.50
C GLY A 224 7.56 -6.53 10.28
N ALA A 225 7.41 -6.54 11.61
CA ALA A 225 8.29 -7.31 12.47
C ALA A 225 8.19 -8.83 12.20
N GLY A 226 9.25 -9.56 12.51
CA GLY A 226 9.19 -11.01 12.63
C GLY A 226 8.33 -11.43 13.82
N GLY A 227 7.98 -12.71 13.89
CA GLY A 227 7.15 -13.24 14.97
C GLY A 227 5.76 -12.63 15.00
N VAL A 228 5.51 -11.74 15.96
CA VAL A 228 4.17 -11.17 16.22
C VAL A 228 3.65 -10.37 15.02
N GLY A 229 4.51 -9.57 14.37
CA GLY A 229 4.10 -8.77 13.21
C GLY A 229 3.57 -9.64 12.07
N VAL A 230 4.37 -10.61 11.62
CA VAL A 230 3.95 -11.60 10.61
C VAL A 230 2.70 -12.38 11.04
N ASN A 231 2.60 -12.81 12.30
CA ASN A 231 1.43 -13.54 12.77
C ASN A 231 0.16 -12.68 12.74
N ASN A 232 0.25 -11.37 13.00
CA ASN A 232 -0.86 -10.44 12.81
C ASN A 232 -1.22 -10.28 11.32
N MET A 233 -0.24 -10.32 10.41
CA MET A 233 -0.47 -10.23 8.95
C MET A 233 -1.12 -11.48 8.33
N ILE A 234 -1.11 -12.62 9.02
CA ILE A 234 -1.36 -13.93 8.40
C ILE A 234 -2.68 -14.00 7.64
N ASN A 235 -3.74 -13.38 8.16
CA ASN A 235 -5.05 -13.38 7.52
C ASN A 235 -5.05 -12.53 6.23
N GLY A 236 -4.35 -11.39 6.21
CA GLY A 236 -4.21 -10.57 4.99
C GLY A 236 -3.31 -11.23 3.93
N ILE A 237 -2.31 -12.02 4.36
CA ILE A 237 -1.47 -12.80 3.44
C ILE A 237 -2.29 -13.94 2.82
N ALA A 238 -3.04 -14.69 3.62
CA ALA A 238 -3.94 -15.74 3.13
C ALA A 238 -5.02 -15.19 2.20
N ASP A 239 -5.56 -14.01 2.53
CA ASP A 239 -6.49 -13.24 1.69
C ASP A 239 -5.88 -12.93 0.31
N ALA A 240 -4.65 -12.41 0.26
CA ALA A 240 -3.91 -12.16 -0.97
C ALA A 240 -3.70 -13.43 -1.80
N MET A 241 -3.38 -14.56 -1.15
CA MET A 241 -3.20 -15.86 -1.82
C MET A 241 -4.49 -16.34 -2.48
N ARG A 242 -5.62 -16.27 -1.74
CA ARG A 242 -6.94 -16.62 -2.28
C ARG A 242 -7.38 -15.69 -3.39
N ALA A 243 -7.04 -14.42 -3.30
CA ALA A 243 -7.35 -13.41 -4.31
C ALA A 243 -6.36 -13.40 -5.50
N LYS A 244 -5.35 -14.28 -5.51
CA LYS A 244 -4.25 -14.32 -6.50
C LYS A 244 -3.58 -12.94 -6.67
N SER A 245 -3.40 -12.20 -5.58
CA SER A 245 -2.87 -10.83 -5.60
C SER A 245 -1.35 -10.83 -5.46
N PRO A 246 -0.59 -10.13 -6.33
CA PRO A 246 0.88 -10.09 -6.28
C PRO A 246 1.33 -9.21 -5.11
N VAL A 247 1.62 -9.82 -3.97
CA VAL A 247 2.06 -9.13 -2.74
C VAL A 247 3.44 -9.60 -2.33
N LEU A 248 4.34 -8.68 -2.00
CA LEU A 248 5.61 -8.97 -1.33
C LEU A 248 5.48 -8.62 0.14
N VAL A 249 5.68 -9.63 0.99
CA VAL A 249 5.78 -9.49 2.45
C VAL A 249 7.26 -9.46 2.81
N ILE A 250 7.72 -8.37 3.40
CA ILE A 250 9.07 -8.29 3.98
C ILE A 250 8.95 -8.29 5.49
N SER A 251 9.59 -9.24 6.16
CA SER A 251 9.66 -9.24 7.61
C SER A 251 11.10 -9.12 8.11
N GLY A 252 11.27 -8.44 9.24
CA GLY A 252 12.55 -8.45 9.94
C GLY A 252 12.73 -9.74 10.72
N TYR A 253 13.97 -10.20 10.88
CA TYR A 253 14.29 -11.32 11.76
C TYR A 253 15.33 -10.91 12.82
N VAL A 254 15.46 -11.72 13.86
CA VAL A 254 16.46 -11.48 14.91
C VAL A 254 17.87 -11.55 14.34
N ASN A 255 18.82 -10.89 15.00
CA ASN A 255 20.23 -10.95 14.59
C ASN A 255 20.70 -12.40 14.56
N ARG A 256 21.43 -12.80 13.51
CA ARG A 256 21.87 -14.19 13.29
C ARG A 256 22.55 -14.82 14.51
N LYS A 257 23.34 -14.03 15.26
CA LYS A 257 24.04 -14.52 16.47
C LYS A 257 23.13 -14.90 17.64
N TYR A 258 21.86 -14.51 17.59
CA TYR A 258 20.85 -14.80 18.61
C TYR A 258 19.85 -15.89 18.20
N ILE A 259 19.93 -16.39 16.96
CA ILE A 259 19.04 -17.47 16.50
C ILE A 259 19.20 -18.71 17.38
N GLY A 260 18.08 -19.32 17.75
CA GLY A 260 17.96 -20.49 18.61
C GLY A 260 18.09 -20.20 20.10
N LYS A 261 18.22 -18.93 20.51
CA LYS A 261 18.48 -18.55 21.91
C LYS A 261 17.25 -17.97 22.62
N GLY A 262 16.09 -17.95 21.98
CA GLY A 262 14.88 -17.36 22.54
C GLY A 262 14.94 -15.83 22.51
N ALA A 263 15.43 -15.27 21.40
CA ALA A 263 15.53 -13.84 21.24
C ALA A 263 14.15 -13.18 21.16
N LEU A 264 14.07 -11.90 21.55
CA LEU A 264 12.82 -11.14 21.46
C LEU A 264 12.31 -11.12 20.02
N GLN A 265 11.04 -11.51 19.83
CA GLN A 265 10.39 -11.62 18.51
C GLN A 265 11.00 -12.66 17.56
N GLU A 266 11.72 -13.66 18.09
CA GLU A 266 12.18 -14.82 17.32
C GLU A 266 11.03 -15.80 17.04
N LEU A 267 10.74 -16.06 15.77
CA LEU A 267 9.80 -17.11 15.34
C LEU A 267 10.04 -17.51 13.88
N ASP A 268 9.88 -18.81 13.59
CA ASP A 268 9.99 -19.37 12.25
C ASP A 268 8.83 -18.98 11.33
N THR A 269 8.87 -17.74 10.86
CA THR A 269 7.90 -17.15 9.94
C THR A 269 7.96 -17.77 8.54
N GLU A 270 9.10 -18.32 8.13
CA GLU A 270 9.23 -19.00 6.84
C GLU A 270 8.28 -20.20 6.75
N HIS A 271 8.33 -21.08 7.74
CA HIS A 271 7.50 -22.28 7.77
C HIS A 271 6.02 -21.96 8.00
N ILE A 272 5.71 -20.96 8.83
CA ILE A 272 4.33 -20.50 9.07
C ILE A 272 3.66 -20.01 7.78
N LEU A 273 4.39 -19.24 6.96
CA LEU A 273 3.82 -18.63 5.75
C LEU A 273 3.90 -19.51 4.51
N LYS A 274 4.70 -20.59 4.52
CA LYS A 274 4.88 -21.50 3.36
C LYS A 274 3.56 -22.03 2.77
N PRO A 275 2.52 -22.40 3.54
CA PRO A 275 1.26 -22.90 2.97
C PRO A 275 0.38 -21.81 2.33
N ILE A 276 0.62 -20.55 2.66
CA ILE A 276 -0.23 -19.41 2.25
C ILE A 276 0.52 -18.39 1.38
N THR A 277 1.68 -18.77 0.84
CA THR A 277 2.48 -17.97 -0.09
C THR A 277 2.97 -18.83 -1.25
N LYS A 278 3.27 -18.20 -2.39
CA LYS A 278 3.95 -18.86 -3.52
C LYS A 278 5.42 -19.15 -3.21
N TYR A 279 6.01 -18.34 -2.35
CA TYR A 279 7.40 -18.42 -1.96
C TYR A 279 7.57 -17.80 -0.57
N SER A 280 8.33 -18.46 0.30
CA SER A 280 8.65 -17.98 1.65
C SER A 280 10.10 -18.38 1.94
N LYS A 281 10.94 -17.43 2.36
CA LYS A 281 12.34 -17.70 2.71
C LYS A 281 12.88 -16.75 3.78
N THR A 282 13.58 -17.31 4.76
CA THR A 282 14.47 -16.56 5.65
C THR A 282 15.86 -16.51 5.03
N ILE A 283 16.36 -15.32 4.76
CA ILE A 283 17.64 -15.12 4.07
C ILE A 283 18.74 -14.97 5.13
N LEU A 284 19.59 -15.99 5.28
CA LEU A 284 20.67 -16.01 6.28
C LEU A 284 22.06 -15.66 5.73
N ASP A 285 22.18 -15.48 4.41
CA ASP A 285 23.38 -15.02 3.71
C ASP A 285 23.09 -13.65 3.07
N GLU A 286 23.82 -12.64 3.52
CA GLU A 286 23.74 -11.27 3.05
C GLU A 286 23.98 -11.13 1.53
N LYS A 287 24.74 -12.04 0.93
CA LYS A 287 25.02 -12.03 -0.52
C LYS A 287 23.81 -12.41 -1.36
N CYS A 288 22.86 -13.17 -0.81
CA CYS A 288 21.71 -13.67 -1.56
C CYS A 288 20.48 -12.75 -1.52
N VAL A 289 20.52 -11.62 -0.79
CA VAL A 289 19.30 -10.85 -0.51
C VAL A 289 18.67 -10.29 -1.77
N LEU A 290 19.46 -9.67 -2.65
CA LEU A 290 18.93 -9.02 -3.85
C LEU A 290 18.49 -10.02 -4.93
N SER A 291 19.23 -11.11 -5.12
CA SER A 291 18.86 -12.18 -6.04
C SER A 291 17.59 -12.93 -5.59
N GLU A 292 17.43 -13.19 -4.28
CA GLU A 292 16.17 -13.77 -3.76
C GLU A 292 15.01 -12.78 -3.80
N LEU A 293 15.27 -11.48 -3.63
CA LEU A 293 14.27 -10.42 -3.81
C LEU A 293 13.76 -10.37 -5.26
N GLU A 294 14.66 -10.39 -6.24
CA GLU A 294 14.29 -10.43 -7.66
C GLU A 294 13.43 -11.66 -7.98
N LYS A 295 13.88 -12.83 -7.51
CA LYS A 295 13.15 -14.09 -7.69
C LYS A 295 11.77 -14.04 -7.03
N ALA A 296 11.66 -13.55 -5.80
CA ALA A 296 10.39 -13.43 -5.09
C ALA A 296 9.43 -12.51 -5.85
N VAL A 297 9.88 -11.33 -6.29
CA VAL A 297 9.04 -10.39 -7.05
C VAL A 297 8.60 -10.99 -8.39
N ARG A 298 9.50 -11.68 -9.10
CA ARG A 298 9.14 -12.44 -10.32
C ARG A 298 8.08 -13.49 -10.03
N MET A 299 8.23 -14.27 -8.96
CA MET A 299 7.23 -15.26 -8.56
C MET A 299 5.89 -14.61 -8.18
N ALA A 300 5.87 -13.47 -7.50
CA ALA A 300 4.63 -12.79 -7.14
C ALA A 300 3.83 -12.35 -8.37
N LEU A 301 4.54 -11.81 -9.38
CA LEU A 301 3.97 -11.24 -10.61
C LEU A 301 3.66 -12.27 -11.69
N THR A 302 4.30 -13.44 -11.71
CA THR A 302 4.00 -14.50 -12.69
C THR A 302 2.60 -15.07 -12.45
N PRO A 303 1.69 -15.02 -13.44
CA PRO A 303 0.39 -15.69 -13.36
C PRO A 303 0.54 -17.20 -13.14
N PRO A 304 -0.29 -17.80 -12.29
CA PRO A 304 -1.25 -17.14 -11.40
C PRO A 304 -0.51 -16.40 -10.28
N CYS A 305 -0.83 -15.11 -10.11
CA CYS A 305 -0.18 -14.22 -9.15
C CYS A 305 -0.47 -14.65 -7.71
N GLY A 306 0.30 -14.15 -6.75
CA GLY A 306 0.09 -14.44 -5.33
C GLY A 306 1.16 -13.85 -4.42
N PRO A 307 0.98 -13.97 -3.10
CA PRO A 307 1.89 -13.40 -2.13
C PRO A 307 3.20 -14.20 -2.06
N VAL A 308 4.30 -13.51 -1.78
CA VAL A 308 5.61 -14.06 -1.48
C VAL A 308 6.16 -13.41 -0.21
N HIS A 309 7.02 -14.09 0.52
CA HIS A 309 7.55 -13.66 1.80
C HIS A 309 9.06 -13.80 1.86
N LEU A 310 9.73 -12.73 2.30
CA LEU A 310 11.16 -12.73 2.61
C LEU A 310 11.39 -12.21 4.02
N SER A 311 12.00 -13.05 4.87
CA SER A 311 12.41 -12.70 6.21
C SER A 311 13.91 -12.41 6.25
N ILE A 312 14.30 -11.23 6.74
CA ILE A 312 15.68 -10.74 6.64
C ILE A 312 16.18 -10.35 8.04
N PRO A 313 17.23 -11.01 8.58
CA PRO A 313 17.85 -10.66 9.85
C PRO A 313 18.29 -9.20 9.94
N LEU A 314 18.12 -8.60 11.12
CA LEU A 314 18.49 -7.21 11.37
C LEU A 314 19.95 -6.89 11.02
N ASP A 315 20.89 -7.79 11.35
CA ASP A 315 22.30 -7.60 11.01
C ASP A 315 22.55 -7.64 9.50
N ILE A 316 21.81 -8.47 8.76
CA ILE A 316 21.92 -8.52 7.29
C ILE A 316 21.39 -7.22 6.67
N GLN A 317 20.28 -6.68 7.16
CA GLN A 317 19.75 -5.41 6.65
C GLN A 317 20.74 -4.24 6.80
N LEU A 318 21.55 -4.27 7.87
CA LEU A 318 22.58 -3.28 8.18
C LEU A 318 23.90 -3.54 7.44
N SER A 319 24.14 -4.75 6.97
CA SER A 319 25.36 -5.10 6.24
C SER A 319 25.52 -4.31 4.96
N GLU A 320 26.78 -4.12 4.56
CA GLU A 320 27.14 -3.56 3.27
C GLU A 320 26.62 -4.46 2.13
N ARG A 321 26.18 -3.85 1.04
CA ARG A 321 25.71 -4.51 -0.18
C ARG A 321 26.92 -4.96 -0.99
N PHE A 322 26.90 -6.22 -1.41
CA PHE A 322 27.98 -6.85 -2.18
C PHE A 322 27.70 -6.94 -3.69
N GLU A 323 26.44 -6.83 -4.08
CA GLU A 323 25.97 -7.04 -5.46
C GLU A 323 25.34 -5.78 -6.03
N ASP A 324 25.34 -5.67 -7.37
CA ASP A 324 24.55 -4.66 -8.06
C ASP A 324 23.06 -4.90 -7.84
N ILE A 325 22.29 -3.80 -7.88
CA ILE A 325 20.84 -3.88 -7.78
C ILE A 325 20.30 -4.52 -9.07
N PRO A 326 19.54 -5.63 -9.00
CA PRO A 326 18.99 -6.27 -10.18
C PRO A 326 18.08 -5.33 -10.97
N GLY A 327 17.98 -5.56 -12.28
CA GLY A 327 17.11 -4.78 -13.15
C GLY A 327 15.62 -5.00 -12.89
N LYS A 328 14.79 -4.19 -13.56
CA LYS A 328 13.33 -4.29 -13.50
C LYS A 328 12.85 -5.68 -13.96
N VAL A 329 11.99 -6.29 -13.17
CA VAL A 329 11.41 -7.60 -13.46
C VAL A 329 10.39 -7.50 -14.59
N THR A 330 10.53 -8.38 -15.58
CA THR A 330 9.59 -8.56 -16.69
C THR A 330 8.99 -9.96 -16.67
N ILE A 331 7.68 -10.05 -16.93
CA ILE A 331 6.96 -11.32 -17.03
C ILE A 331 6.63 -11.57 -18.51
N PRO A 332 7.04 -12.71 -19.09
CA PRO A 332 6.67 -13.07 -20.45
C PRO A 332 5.14 -13.15 -20.60
N GLN A 333 4.61 -12.56 -21.67
CA GLN A 333 3.20 -12.74 -22.04
C GLN A 333 3.00 -14.10 -22.70
N LYS A 334 1.83 -14.70 -22.46
CA LYS A 334 1.45 -15.95 -23.13
C LYS A 334 0.91 -15.63 -24.53
N ASP A 335 1.39 -16.33 -25.55
CA ASP A 335 0.89 -16.17 -26.93
C ASP A 335 -0.43 -16.92 -27.10
N TYR A 336 -1.48 -16.23 -27.56
CA TYR A 336 -2.78 -16.84 -27.84
C TYR A 336 -2.71 -17.93 -28.91
N ARG A 337 -1.68 -17.91 -29.78
CA ARG A 337 -1.46 -18.93 -30.82
C ARG A 337 -1.29 -20.34 -30.24
N ASP A 338 -0.85 -20.45 -28.99
CA ASP A 338 -0.78 -21.73 -28.27
C ASP A 338 -2.17 -22.36 -28.07
N SER A 339 -3.26 -21.57 -28.16
CA SER A 339 -4.65 -22.01 -28.00
C SER A 339 -5.48 -21.87 -29.29
N ILE A 340 -4.83 -21.71 -30.46
CA ILE A 340 -5.53 -21.42 -31.73
C ILE A 340 -6.54 -22.52 -32.13
N ALA A 341 -6.21 -23.78 -31.87
CA ALA A 341 -7.10 -24.90 -32.20
C ALA A 341 -8.40 -24.85 -31.40
N ASP A 342 -8.32 -24.55 -30.10
CA ASP A 342 -9.48 -24.47 -29.21
C ASP A 342 -10.28 -23.18 -29.42
N LEU A 343 -9.62 -22.07 -29.75
CA LEU A 343 -10.26 -20.84 -30.21
C LEU A 343 -11.10 -21.07 -31.47
N ASN A 344 -10.56 -21.78 -32.47
CA ASN A 344 -11.31 -22.11 -33.69
C ASN A 344 -12.51 -23.03 -33.40
N LYS A 345 -12.39 -23.99 -32.47
CA LYS A 345 -13.52 -24.81 -32.03
C LYS A 345 -14.60 -23.95 -31.36
N ALA A 346 -14.20 -23.02 -30.48
CA ALA A 346 -15.12 -22.11 -29.81
C ALA A 346 -15.88 -21.24 -30.83
N VAL A 347 -15.19 -20.66 -31.81
CA VAL A 347 -15.81 -19.90 -32.92
C VAL A 347 -16.82 -20.75 -33.68
N SER A 348 -16.49 -22.00 -34.00
CA SER A 348 -17.37 -22.93 -34.72
C SER A 348 -18.63 -23.27 -33.93
N VAL A 349 -18.52 -23.42 -32.60
CA VAL A 349 -19.67 -23.59 -31.70
C VAL A 349 -20.49 -22.31 -31.66
N ILE A 350 -19.90 -21.19 -31.23
CA ILE A 350 -20.60 -19.91 -31.05
C ILE A 350 -21.34 -19.48 -32.33
N SER A 351 -20.74 -19.65 -33.51
CA SER A 351 -21.34 -19.26 -34.80
C SER A 351 -22.61 -20.04 -35.17
N LYS A 352 -22.87 -21.20 -34.55
CA LYS A 352 -24.07 -22.03 -34.78
C LYS A 352 -25.19 -21.74 -33.78
N GLU A 353 -24.86 -21.10 -32.66
CA GLU A 353 -25.74 -20.94 -31.53
C GLU A 353 -26.53 -19.63 -31.64
N LYS A 354 -27.86 -19.72 -31.53
CA LYS A 354 -28.72 -18.54 -31.62
C LYS A 354 -28.79 -17.76 -30.31
N PHE A 355 -28.81 -18.48 -29.20
CA PHE A 355 -28.96 -17.92 -27.87
C PHE A 355 -27.91 -18.55 -26.96
N GLY A 356 -27.15 -17.71 -26.27
CA GLY A 356 -26.17 -18.16 -25.30
C GLY A 356 -26.10 -17.20 -24.13
N ILE A 357 -25.07 -17.36 -23.32
CA ILE A 357 -24.80 -16.53 -22.16
C ILE A 357 -23.29 -16.34 -21.99
N ILE A 358 -22.90 -15.13 -21.60
CA ILE A 358 -21.51 -14.81 -21.25
C ILE A 358 -21.43 -14.68 -19.74
N MET A 359 -20.64 -15.54 -19.09
CA MET A 359 -20.35 -15.47 -17.66
C MET A 359 -19.02 -14.76 -17.45
N VAL A 360 -19.06 -13.63 -16.75
CA VAL A 360 -17.91 -12.76 -16.55
C VAL A 360 -17.44 -12.84 -15.10
N GLY A 361 -16.22 -13.33 -14.90
CA GLY A 361 -15.56 -13.38 -13.60
C GLY A 361 -14.63 -12.20 -13.33
N LYS A 362 -13.99 -12.22 -12.15
CA LYS A 362 -13.02 -11.19 -11.70
C LYS A 362 -11.83 -11.05 -12.67
N GLY A 363 -11.46 -12.10 -13.40
CA GLY A 363 -10.36 -12.06 -14.37
C GLY A 363 -10.58 -11.06 -15.51
N CYS A 364 -11.82 -10.64 -15.77
CA CYS A 364 -12.17 -9.66 -16.79
C CYS A 364 -12.04 -8.19 -16.32
N ARG A 365 -11.56 -7.92 -15.10
CA ARG A 365 -11.38 -6.53 -14.63
C ARG A 365 -10.46 -5.73 -15.56
N GLY A 366 -10.97 -4.58 -16.00
CA GLY A 366 -10.32 -3.72 -16.99
C GLY A 366 -10.63 -4.07 -18.44
N LEU A 367 -11.50 -5.06 -18.71
CA LEU A 367 -11.95 -5.48 -20.05
C LEU A 367 -13.44 -5.20 -20.29
N SER A 368 -14.01 -4.20 -19.59
CA SER A 368 -15.43 -3.87 -19.64
C SER A 368 -15.90 -3.64 -21.08
N LYS A 369 -15.14 -2.82 -21.83
CA LYS A 369 -15.44 -2.47 -23.21
C LYS A 369 -15.43 -3.70 -24.13
N GLU A 370 -14.36 -4.48 -24.08
CA GLU A 370 -14.20 -5.68 -24.92
C GLU A 370 -15.31 -6.72 -24.65
N VAL A 371 -15.67 -6.90 -23.37
CA VAL A 371 -16.77 -7.79 -22.97
C VAL A 371 -18.12 -7.29 -23.46
N MET A 372 -18.41 -5.99 -23.35
CA MET A 372 -19.65 -5.40 -23.84
C MET A 372 -19.75 -5.49 -25.37
N GLU A 373 -18.67 -5.19 -26.11
CA GLU A 373 -18.61 -5.30 -27.56
C GLU A 373 -18.91 -6.74 -28.03
N LEU A 374 -18.35 -7.75 -27.35
CA LEU A 374 -18.64 -9.15 -27.63
C LEU A 374 -20.11 -9.51 -27.37
N SER A 375 -20.67 -9.06 -26.24
CA SER A 375 -22.07 -9.29 -25.89
C SER A 375 -23.01 -8.64 -26.90
N GLU A 376 -22.75 -7.41 -27.34
CA GLU A 376 -23.52 -6.72 -28.37
C GLU A 376 -23.41 -7.40 -29.73
N HIS A 377 -22.23 -7.92 -30.09
CA HIS A 377 -22.01 -8.62 -31.34
C HIS A 377 -22.77 -9.95 -31.41
N LEU A 378 -22.77 -10.72 -30.31
CA LEU A 378 -23.46 -12.01 -30.21
C LEU A 378 -24.94 -11.87 -29.84
N GLN A 379 -25.34 -10.72 -29.27
CA GLN A 379 -26.64 -10.51 -28.62
C GLN A 379 -26.90 -11.55 -27.51
N TRP A 380 -25.83 -11.94 -26.81
CA TRP A 380 -25.89 -12.85 -25.66
C TRP A 380 -25.85 -12.03 -24.38
N PRO A 381 -26.79 -12.24 -23.44
CA PRO A 381 -26.74 -11.57 -22.16
C PRO A 381 -25.51 -11.95 -21.35
N ILE A 382 -25.11 -11.03 -20.48
CA ILE A 382 -24.02 -11.18 -19.53
C ILE A 382 -24.60 -11.48 -18.16
N ILE A 383 -24.04 -12.49 -17.50
CA ILE A 383 -24.11 -12.64 -16.05
C ILE A 383 -22.72 -12.40 -15.46
N VAL A 384 -22.65 -11.73 -14.31
CA VAL A 384 -21.39 -11.49 -13.61
C VAL A 384 -21.30 -12.35 -12.36
N THR A 385 -20.14 -12.89 -12.03
CA THR A 385 -19.95 -13.54 -10.73
C THR A 385 -19.99 -12.51 -9.60
N PRO A 386 -20.19 -12.91 -8.32
CA PRO A 386 -20.19 -11.95 -7.22
C PRO A 386 -18.91 -11.11 -7.14
N GLU A 387 -17.73 -11.73 -7.37
CA GLU A 387 -16.44 -11.02 -7.41
C GLU A 387 -16.15 -10.34 -8.77
N GLY A 388 -16.89 -10.71 -9.83
CA GLY A 388 -16.88 -10.05 -11.14
C GLY A 388 -17.85 -8.86 -11.23
N LYS A 389 -18.65 -8.60 -10.19
CA LYS A 389 -19.52 -7.42 -10.13
C LYS A 389 -18.69 -6.15 -10.34
N GLY A 390 -19.22 -5.22 -11.13
CA GLY A 390 -18.55 -3.99 -11.53
C GLY A 390 -17.71 -4.09 -12.80
N VAL A 391 -17.41 -5.30 -13.32
CA VAL A 391 -16.75 -5.42 -14.64
C VAL A 391 -17.63 -4.86 -15.76
N VAL A 392 -18.94 -5.10 -15.68
CA VAL A 392 -19.93 -4.57 -16.63
C VAL A 392 -20.87 -3.63 -15.86
N PRO A 393 -21.12 -2.41 -16.37
CA PRO A 393 -22.06 -1.48 -15.74
C PRO A 393 -23.44 -2.09 -15.57
N GLY A 394 -24.10 -1.81 -14.44
CA GLY A 394 -25.47 -2.27 -14.15
C GLY A 394 -26.50 -1.73 -15.14
N THR A 395 -26.22 -0.60 -15.79
CA THR A 395 -27.06 0.04 -16.81
C THR A 395 -26.92 -0.57 -18.20
N PHE A 396 -25.91 -1.43 -18.45
CA PHE A 396 -25.70 -2.03 -19.75
C PHE A 396 -26.91 -2.90 -20.16
N PRO A 397 -27.51 -2.71 -21.36
CA PRO A 397 -28.75 -3.38 -21.74
C PRO A 397 -28.67 -4.91 -21.73
N LEU A 398 -27.52 -5.51 -21.99
CA LEU A 398 -27.37 -6.97 -21.99
C LEU A 398 -26.89 -7.52 -20.64
N ASN A 399 -26.78 -6.71 -19.59
CA ASN A 399 -26.37 -7.17 -18.26
C ASN A 399 -27.57 -7.67 -17.44
N LEU A 400 -27.60 -8.97 -17.13
CA LEU A 400 -28.58 -9.58 -16.22
C LEU A 400 -28.20 -9.45 -14.74
N GLY A 401 -27.06 -8.82 -14.42
CA GLY A 401 -26.59 -8.63 -13.07
C GLY A 401 -25.84 -9.85 -12.52
N THR A 402 -25.73 -9.91 -11.19
CA THR A 402 -24.95 -10.94 -10.50
C THR A 402 -25.63 -12.30 -10.59
N TYR A 403 -24.90 -13.34 -10.98
CA TYR A 403 -25.30 -14.74 -10.87
C TYR A 403 -24.47 -15.43 -9.78
N GLY A 404 -25.04 -16.41 -9.10
CA GLY A 404 -24.40 -17.09 -7.99
C GLY A 404 -24.97 -16.63 -6.65
N TYR A 405 -24.06 -16.37 -5.71
CA TYR A 405 -24.37 -15.98 -4.36
C TYR A 405 -25.23 -14.72 -4.30
N CYS A 406 -26.47 -14.86 -3.82
CA CYS A 406 -27.46 -13.79 -3.71
C CYS A 406 -27.58 -12.95 -4.99
N GLY A 407 -27.62 -13.64 -6.13
CA GLY A 407 -27.73 -13.04 -7.46
C GLY A 407 -29.10 -12.43 -7.77
N SER A 408 -29.20 -11.84 -8.96
CA SER A 408 -30.47 -11.33 -9.49
C SER A 408 -31.40 -12.48 -9.87
N ASP A 409 -32.70 -12.24 -9.75
CA ASP A 409 -33.71 -13.24 -10.10
C ASP A 409 -33.71 -13.50 -11.62
N ALA A 410 -33.51 -12.45 -12.44
CA ALA A 410 -33.40 -12.57 -13.89
C ALA A 410 -32.21 -13.43 -14.35
N ALA A 411 -31.03 -13.27 -13.74
CA ALA A 411 -29.87 -14.09 -14.08
C ALA A 411 -30.11 -15.57 -13.75
N ALA A 412 -30.67 -15.85 -12.56
CA ALA A 412 -31.01 -17.21 -12.15
C ALA A 412 -32.05 -17.84 -13.11
N GLN A 413 -33.13 -17.12 -13.41
CA GLN A 413 -34.18 -17.60 -14.33
C GLN A 413 -33.65 -17.88 -15.73
N TYR A 414 -32.76 -17.04 -16.27
CA TYR A 414 -32.20 -17.25 -17.60
C TYR A 414 -31.27 -18.48 -17.62
N VAL A 415 -30.45 -18.67 -16.59
CA VAL A 415 -29.58 -19.86 -16.46
C VAL A 415 -30.38 -21.15 -16.23
N GLU A 416 -31.52 -21.09 -15.55
CA GLU A 416 -32.40 -22.26 -15.38
C GLU A 416 -33.30 -22.51 -16.61
N SER A 417 -33.32 -21.60 -17.59
CA SER A 417 -34.10 -21.77 -18.82
C SER A 417 -33.38 -22.59 -19.89
N ASP A 418 -34.13 -23.30 -20.73
CA ASP A 418 -33.59 -24.03 -21.89
C ASP A 418 -33.24 -23.12 -23.09
N LEU A 419 -33.32 -21.79 -22.93
CA LEU A 419 -33.08 -20.84 -24.02
C LEU A 419 -31.61 -20.76 -24.41
N ALA A 420 -30.71 -20.62 -23.43
CA ALA A 420 -29.28 -20.53 -23.68
C ALA A 420 -28.72 -21.94 -23.94
N THR A 421 -28.26 -22.20 -25.16
CA THR A 421 -27.68 -23.49 -25.56
C THR A 421 -26.16 -23.52 -25.49
N CYS A 422 -25.52 -22.36 -25.27
CA CYS A 422 -24.09 -22.22 -25.07
C CYS A 422 -23.75 -21.22 -23.96
N ILE A 423 -22.67 -21.49 -23.23
CA ILE A 423 -22.09 -20.61 -22.22
C ILE A 423 -20.61 -20.33 -22.53
N LEU A 424 -20.25 -19.04 -22.52
CA LEU A 424 -18.88 -18.55 -22.60
C LEU A 424 -18.46 -18.01 -21.24
N ILE A 425 -17.53 -18.70 -20.58
CA ILE A 425 -17.03 -18.39 -19.24
C ILE A 425 -15.70 -17.68 -19.38
N LEU A 426 -15.61 -16.43 -18.91
CA LEU A 426 -14.44 -15.57 -19.05
C LEU A 426 -13.86 -15.22 -17.67
N GLY A 427 -12.66 -15.72 -17.37
CA GLY A 427 -11.88 -15.32 -16.20
C GLY A 427 -12.55 -15.63 -14.86
N SER A 428 -13.17 -16.80 -14.75
CA SER A 428 -13.87 -17.27 -13.56
C SER A 428 -13.32 -18.61 -13.10
N SER A 429 -13.11 -18.75 -11.79
CA SER A 429 -12.71 -20.00 -11.13
C SER A 429 -13.86 -20.98 -10.90
N LEU A 430 -15.09 -20.55 -11.19
CA LEU A 430 -16.33 -21.31 -10.96
C LEU A 430 -16.46 -21.80 -9.50
N GLY A 431 -15.95 -21.02 -8.54
CA GLY A 431 -16.07 -21.33 -7.12
C GLY A 431 -17.52 -21.37 -6.64
N GLU A 432 -17.72 -21.87 -5.41
CA GLU A 432 -19.02 -22.08 -4.77
C GLU A 432 -19.98 -20.89 -4.92
N CYS A 433 -19.49 -19.68 -4.63
CA CYS A 433 -20.28 -18.46 -4.71
C CYS A 433 -20.61 -18.03 -6.15
N SER A 434 -19.86 -18.49 -7.16
CA SER A 434 -20.13 -18.17 -8.57
C SER A 434 -21.08 -19.18 -9.23
N THR A 435 -21.33 -20.32 -8.58
CA THR A 435 -22.02 -21.48 -9.18
C THR A 435 -23.23 -21.94 -8.37
N CYS A 436 -23.70 -21.13 -7.42
CA CYS A 436 -24.81 -21.49 -6.53
C CYS A 436 -24.56 -22.82 -5.81
N ASN A 437 -23.44 -22.92 -5.08
CA ASN A 437 -23.01 -24.14 -4.38
C ASN A 437 -22.71 -25.31 -5.33
N PHE A 438 -21.83 -25.06 -6.31
CA PHE A 438 -21.37 -26.07 -7.27
C PHE A 438 -22.50 -26.74 -8.07
N SER A 439 -23.61 -26.04 -8.27
CA SER A 439 -24.66 -26.50 -9.18
C SER A 439 -24.14 -26.50 -10.61
N ASP A 440 -24.30 -27.62 -11.31
CA ASP A 440 -23.99 -27.74 -12.74
C ASP A 440 -25.02 -27.02 -13.63
N SER A 441 -26.04 -26.34 -13.08
CA SER A 441 -27.04 -25.57 -13.84
C SER A 441 -26.43 -24.68 -14.92
N LEU A 442 -25.22 -24.13 -14.72
CA LEU A 442 -24.53 -23.30 -15.71
C LEU A 442 -24.12 -24.07 -16.98
N VAL A 443 -23.74 -25.33 -16.84
CA VAL A 443 -23.18 -26.15 -17.93
C VAL A 443 -24.14 -27.23 -18.42
N ARG A 444 -25.12 -27.62 -17.60
CA ARG A 444 -26.07 -28.68 -17.90
C ARG A 444 -26.86 -28.37 -19.18
N GLY A 445 -26.86 -29.30 -20.12
CA GLY A 445 -27.59 -29.17 -21.39
C GLY A 445 -27.00 -28.13 -22.35
N ARG A 446 -25.81 -27.57 -22.07
CA ARG A 446 -25.19 -26.50 -22.85
C ARG A 446 -23.82 -26.87 -23.36
N LYS A 447 -23.42 -26.24 -24.46
CA LYS A 447 -22.02 -26.22 -24.89
C LYS A 447 -21.24 -25.20 -24.06
N SER A 448 -20.21 -25.66 -23.38
CA SER A 448 -19.46 -24.86 -22.40
C SER A 448 -18.05 -24.55 -22.88
N ILE A 449 -17.72 -23.25 -22.90
CA ILE A 449 -16.43 -22.72 -23.33
C ILE A 449 -15.83 -21.96 -22.15
N HIS A 450 -14.66 -22.39 -21.66
CA HIS A 450 -14.00 -21.77 -20.50
C HIS A 450 -12.65 -21.18 -20.90
N VAL A 451 -12.54 -19.86 -20.74
CA VAL A 451 -11.34 -19.08 -21.00
C VAL A 451 -10.76 -18.60 -19.68
N ASP A 452 -9.52 -18.99 -19.38
CA ASP A 452 -8.77 -18.48 -18.24
C ASP A 452 -7.25 -18.52 -18.51
N LEU A 453 -6.53 -17.56 -17.94
CA LEU A 453 -5.07 -17.51 -18.02
C LEU A 453 -4.42 -18.56 -17.10
N ASP A 454 -5.08 -18.94 -16.00
CA ASP A 454 -4.61 -19.98 -15.09
C ASP A 454 -5.17 -21.35 -15.51
N ASN A 455 -4.31 -22.16 -16.14
CA ASN A 455 -4.69 -23.50 -16.61
C ASN A 455 -5.26 -24.41 -15.50
N ARG A 456 -4.96 -24.13 -14.22
CA ARG A 456 -5.46 -24.90 -13.08
C ARG A 456 -6.94 -24.63 -12.80
N GLU A 457 -7.53 -23.60 -13.39
CA GLU A 457 -8.95 -23.27 -13.26
C GLU A 457 -9.82 -24.03 -14.26
N LEU A 458 -9.25 -24.39 -15.42
CA LEU A 458 -9.94 -25.08 -16.50
C LEU A 458 -10.30 -26.52 -16.10
N SER A 459 -11.55 -26.92 -16.34
CA SER A 459 -12.12 -28.21 -15.93
C SER A 459 -11.98 -28.58 -14.43
N LYS A 460 -11.67 -27.62 -13.55
CA LYS A 460 -11.46 -27.88 -12.12
C LYS A 460 -12.77 -28.21 -11.39
N VAL A 461 -13.83 -27.46 -11.68
CA VAL A 461 -15.12 -27.57 -10.98
C VAL A 461 -16.12 -28.35 -11.83
N PHE A 462 -16.26 -27.99 -13.10
CA PHE A 462 -17.11 -28.68 -14.06
C PHE A 462 -16.28 -29.12 -15.25
N ASN A 463 -16.61 -30.28 -15.83
CA ASN A 463 -15.96 -30.71 -17.07
C ASN A 463 -16.56 -29.95 -18.26
N THR A 464 -15.84 -28.93 -18.73
CA THR A 464 -16.24 -28.04 -19.83
C THR A 464 -15.87 -28.62 -21.20
N ASP A 465 -16.65 -28.33 -22.25
CA ASP A 465 -16.45 -28.90 -23.60
C ASP A 465 -15.19 -28.35 -24.29
N ILE A 466 -14.90 -27.06 -24.11
CA ILE A 466 -13.76 -26.36 -24.72
C ILE A 466 -13.04 -25.53 -23.67
N ASN A 467 -11.75 -25.81 -23.46
CA ASN A 467 -10.89 -25.09 -22.53
C ASN A 467 -9.84 -24.29 -23.30
N ILE A 468 -9.74 -23.00 -23.01
CA ILE A 468 -8.85 -22.08 -23.70
C ILE A 468 -7.95 -21.44 -22.65
N ASN A 469 -6.66 -21.78 -22.69
CA ASN A 469 -5.67 -21.22 -21.79
C ASN A 469 -4.90 -20.07 -22.45
N CYS A 470 -5.50 -18.88 -22.51
CA CYS A 470 -4.88 -17.70 -23.09
C CYS A 470 -5.29 -16.42 -22.35
N ASP A 471 -4.71 -15.28 -22.74
CA ASP A 471 -5.19 -13.98 -22.28
C ASP A 471 -6.65 -13.77 -22.71
N ILE A 472 -7.49 -13.30 -21.78
CA ILE A 472 -8.93 -13.15 -21.99
C ILE A 472 -9.21 -12.08 -23.05
N LYS A 473 -8.41 -11.00 -23.10
CA LYS A 473 -8.57 -9.95 -24.10
C LYS A 473 -8.34 -10.50 -25.51
N ASP A 474 -7.29 -11.30 -25.67
CA ASP A 474 -6.96 -11.93 -26.95
C ASP A 474 -8.04 -12.94 -27.37
N ALA A 475 -8.58 -13.72 -26.42
CA ALA A 475 -9.69 -14.64 -26.68
C ALA A 475 -10.95 -13.90 -27.17
N ILE A 476 -11.33 -12.82 -26.47
CA ILE A 476 -12.48 -11.99 -26.84
C ILE A 476 -12.29 -11.41 -28.24
N ALA A 477 -11.13 -10.80 -28.51
CA ALA A 477 -10.83 -10.21 -29.81
C ALA A 477 -10.85 -11.26 -30.92
N PHE A 478 -10.31 -12.46 -30.67
CA PHE A 478 -10.33 -13.56 -31.63
C PHE A 478 -11.75 -14.03 -31.94
N ILE A 479 -12.58 -14.26 -30.92
CA ILE A 479 -13.97 -14.69 -31.08
C ILE A 479 -14.78 -13.61 -31.82
N LEU A 480 -14.64 -12.35 -31.41
CA LEU A 480 -15.34 -11.21 -32.02
C LEU A 480 -15.03 -11.10 -33.52
N ASN A 481 -13.76 -11.22 -33.91
CA ASN A 481 -13.34 -11.07 -35.31
C ASN A 481 -13.70 -12.26 -36.21
N ASN A 482 -13.99 -13.44 -35.64
CA ASN A 482 -14.18 -14.67 -36.40
C ASN A 482 -15.61 -15.25 -36.27
N THR A 483 -16.51 -14.59 -35.55
CA THR A 483 -17.93 -14.97 -35.47
C THR A 483 -18.81 -13.99 -36.25
N PRO A 484 -19.91 -14.43 -36.88
CA PRO A 484 -20.83 -13.52 -37.53
C PRO A 484 -21.58 -12.68 -36.49
N LYS A 485 -21.89 -11.43 -36.83
CA LYS A 485 -22.75 -10.58 -36.01
C LYS A 485 -24.15 -11.19 -35.94
N SER A 486 -24.69 -11.31 -34.74
CA SER A 486 -26.01 -11.88 -34.50
C SER A 486 -27.11 -10.99 -35.08
N ALA A 487 -28.13 -11.62 -35.67
CA ALA A 487 -29.36 -10.95 -36.10
C ALA A 487 -30.46 -11.01 -35.03
N ASN A 488 -30.23 -11.72 -33.93
CA ASN A 488 -31.18 -11.80 -32.82
C ASN A 488 -31.16 -10.48 -32.02
N HIS A 489 -32.19 -10.26 -31.20
CA HIS A 489 -32.21 -9.16 -30.25
C HIS A 489 -32.57 -9.72 -28.87
N PHE A 490 -31.74 -9.40 -27.87
CA PHE A 490 -32.03 -9.76 -26.49
C PHE A 490 -32.66 -8.58 -25.77
N GLU A 491 -33.84 -8.80 -25.20
CA GLU A 491 -34.55 -7.81 -24.39
C GLU A 491 -34.31 -8.08 -22.90
N ARG A 492 -33.84 -7.07 -22.18
CA ARG A 492 -33.55 -7.18 -20.75
C ARG A 492 -34.84 -7.25 -19.94
N PRO A 493 -35.09 -8.32 -19.16
CA PRO A 493 -36.19 -8.36 -18.21
C PRO A 493 -35.91 -7.49 -16.98
N SER A 494 -36.93 -7.26 -16.14
CA SER A 494 -36.71 -6.71 -14.80
C SER A 494 -35.79 -7.63 -14.00
N LEU A 495 -34.72 -7.08 -13.42
CA LEU A 495 -33.72 -7.89 -12.72
C LEU A 495 -34.27 -8.59 -11.49
N ASN A 496 -35.09 -7.87 -10.72
CA ASN A 496 -35.61 -8.29 -9.43
C ASN A 496 -37.07 -7.82 -9.25
N PRO A 497 -37.86 -8.46 -8.35
CA PRO A 497 -39.18 -7.98 -7.95
C PRO A 497 -39.13 -6.60 -7.29
N PRO A 498 -40.24 -5.84 -7.34
CA PRO A 498 -40.35 -4.54 -6.67
C PRO A 498 -40.16 -4.66 -5.15
N TYR A 499 -39.80 -3.55 -4.50
CA TYR A 499 -39.69 -3.48 -3.05
C TYR A 499 -41.04 -3.65 -2.37
N ILE A 500 -41.08 -4.45 -1.30
CA ILE A 500 -42.22 -4.64 -0.43
C ILE A 500 -41.73 -4.46 1.00
N LYS A 501 -42.24 -3.45 1.71
CA LYS A 501 -41.87 -3.20 3.11
C LYS A 501 -42.31 -4.37 3.98
N ASN A 502 -41.36 -4.95 4.73
CA ASN A 502 -41.57 -6.12 5.58
C ASN A 502 -40.84 -6.01 6.94
N HIS A 503 -40.45 -4.80 7.31
CA HIS A 503 -39.58 -4.51 8.44
C HIS A 503 -39.88 -3.12 9.01
N GLU A 504 -39.30 -2.83 10.17
CA GLU A 504 -39.30 -1.49 10.77
C GLU A 504 -37.94 -0.81 10.61
N GLY A 505 -37.89 0.52 10.80
CA GLY A 505 -36.64 1.29 10.71
C GLY A 505 -36.06 1.46 9.29
N LEU A 506 -34.76 1.74 9.23
CA LEU A 506 -34.01 1.91 7.98
C LEU A 506 -34.00 0.62 7.13
N SER A 507 -34.40 0.75 5.86
CA SER A 507 -34.25 -0.32 4.86
C SER A 507 -32.85 -0.29 4.25
N ILE A 508 -32.11 -1.38 4.42
CA ILE A 508 -30.83 -1.61 3.75
C ILE A 508 -31.05 -1.79 2.26
N ARG A 509 -32.14 -2.44 1.84
CA ARG A 509 -32.48 -2.54 0.41
C ARG A 509 -32.62 -1.16 -0.23
N LEU A 510 -33.48 -0.30 0.32
CA LEU A 510 -33.72 1.03 -0.25
C LEU A 510 -32.46 1.90 -0.19
N PHE A 511 -31.66 1.78 0.86
CA PHE A 511 -30.34 2.42 0.93
C PHE A 511 -29.44 2.00 -0.23
N ILE A 512 -29.27 0.69 -0.46
CA ILE A 512 -28.42 0.16 -1.55
C ILE A 512 -28.93 0.57 -2.94
N GLU A 513 -30.25 0.57 -3.17
CA GLU A 513 -30.86 0.99 -4.44
C GLU A 513 -30.70 2.50 -4.72
N GLN A 514 -30.49 3.33 -3.68
CA GLN A 514 -30.40 4.78 -3.80
C GLN A 514 -28.96 5.32 -3.77
N ILE A 515 -28.04 4.64 -3.08
CA ILE A 515 -26.71 5.20 -2.77
C ILE A 515 -25.87 5.53 -4.01
N THR A 516 -26.01 4.77 -5.09
CA THR A 516 -25.28 5.01 -6.36
C THR A 516 -25.76 6.27 -7.09
N LYS A 517 -26.95 6.78 -6.77
CA LYS A 517 -27.47 8.06 -7.29
C LYS A 517 -26.99 9.26 -6.47
N ILE A 518 -26.50 9.02 -5.26
CA ILE A 518 -26.01 10.05 -4.33
C ILE A 518 -24.51 10.23 -4.48
N LEU A 519 -23.77 9.14 -4.62
CA LEU A 519 -22.32 9.15 -4.75
C LEU A 519 -21.90 9.54 -6.18
N PRO A 520 -20.68 10.08 -6.37
CA PRO A 520 -20.15 10.36 -7.70
C PRO A 520 -20.11 9.11 -8.58
N SER A 521 -20.40 9.26 -9.88
CA SER A 521 -20.56 8.13 -10.81
C SER A 521 -19.28 7.34 -11.08
N ASN A 522 -18.11 7.85 -10.68
CA ASN A 522 -16.82 7.18 -10.82
C ASN A 522 -16.32 6.54 -9.50
N THR A 523 -17.19 6.45 -8.48
CA THR A 523 -16.86 5.88 -7.16
C THR A 523 -16.40 4.43 -7.27
N PHE A 524 -15.36 4.06 -6.54
CA PHE A 524 -14.95 2.68 -6.34
C PHE A 524 -15.67 2.11 -5.11
N TYR A 525 -16.44 1.04 -5.29
CA TYR A 525 -17.21 0.42 -4.23
C TYR A 525 -16.50 -0.80 -3.65
N LEU A 526 -16.46 -0.88 -2.33
CA LEU A 526 -15.99 -2.04 -1.59
C LEU A 526 -17.13 -2.58 -0.73
N SER A 527 -17.32 -3.89 -0.72
CA SER A 527 -18.13 -4.55 0.30
C SER A 527 -17.23 -5.37 1.19
N ASP A 528 -17.38 -5.19 2.49
CA ASP A 528 -16.93 -6.15 3.49
C ASP A 528 -17.96 -7.28 3.58
N LEU A 529 -17.86 -8.09 4.63
CA LEU A 529 -18.74 -9.22 4.87
C LEU A 529 -19.76 -8.91 5.94
N GLY A 530 -20.92 -9.54 5.80
CA GLY A 530 -22.05 -9.37 6.69
C GLY A 530 -23.35 -9.62 5.92
N GLU A 531 -24.47 -9.62 6.63
CA GLU A 531 -25.76 -9.89 5.99
C GLU A 531 -26.18 -8.83 4.96
N TYR A 532 -25.81 -7.56 5.17
CA TYR A 532 -26.06 -6.49 4.22
C TYR A 532 -25.45 -6.77 2.83
N MET A 533 -24.39 -7.59 2.75
CA MET A 533 -23.74 -7.92 1.46
C MET A 533 -24.70 -8.66 0.52
N ASN A 534 -25.69 -9.37 1.06
CA ASN A 534 -26.73 -10.02 0.25
C ASN A 534 -27.54 -8.98 -0.54
N PHE A 535 -27.82 -7.82 0.07
CA PHE A 535 -28.47 -6.69 -0.59
C PHE A 535 -27.52 -6.02 -1.58
N VAL A 536 -26.23 -5.90 -1.26
CA VAL A 536 -25.21 -5.36 -2.16
C VAL A 536 -25.13 -6.18 -3.45
N PHE A 537 -25.04 -7.51 -3.37
CA PHE A 537 -25.00 -8.35 -4.57
C PHE A 537 -26.25 -8.21 -5.41
N LYS A 538 -27.43 -8.28 -4.78
CA LYS A 538 -28.71 -8.32 -5.48
C LYS A 538 -29.17 -6.98 -6.03
N TYR A 539 -28.95 -5.87 -5.30
CA TYR A 539 -29.58 -4.58 -5.57
C TYR A 539 -28.60 -3.43 -5.87
N LEU A 540 -27.31 -3.55 -5.57
CA LEU A 540 -26.35 -2.49 -5.91
C LEU A 540 -26.07 -2.51 -7.42
N GLU A 541 -26.58 -1.54 -8.17
CA GLU A 541 -26.25 -1.38 -9.58
C GLU A 541 -25.00 -0.50 -9.74
N ILE A 542 -23.89 -1.10 -10.19
CA ILE A 542 -22.63 -0.38 -10.37
C ILE A 542 -22.73 0.56 -11.59
N PRO A 543 -22.55 1.89 -11.43
CA PRO A 543 -22.59 2.82 -12.55
C PRO A 543 -21.46 2.60 -13.56
N GLU A 544 -21.63 3.15 -14.77
CA GLU A 544 -20.54 3.22 -15.73
C GLU A 544 -19.41 4.13 -15.20
N GLY A 545 -18.15 3.69 -15.33
CA GLY A 545 -16.98 4.38 -14.77
C GLY A 545 -16.71 4.08 -13.29
N SER A 546 -17.57 3.33 -12.62
CA SER A 546 -17.36 2.77 -11.28
C SER A 546 -16.77 1.36 -11.33
N ASP A 547 -16.31 0.87 -10.18
CA ASP A 547 -15.82 -0.50 -9.99
C ASP A 547 -16.33 -1.05 -8.67
N PHE A 548 -16.25 -2.37 -8.50
CA PHE A 548 -16.63 -3.04 -7.28
C PHE A 548 -15.63 -4.13 -6.88
N GLU A 549 -15.38 -4.26 -5.57
CA GLU A 549 -14.60 -5.35 -5.02
C GLU A 549 -15.09 -5.84 -3.65
N ILE A 550 -14.90 -7.15 -3.43
CA ILE A 550 -15.11 -7.86 -2.18
C ILE A 550 -14.09 -9.01 -2.10
N ASN A 551 -13.74 -9.47 -0.89
CA ASN A 551 -13.15 -10.80 -0.73
C ASN A 551 -14.19 -11.80 -0.24
N LEU A 552 -14.89 -12.42 -1.19
CA LEU A 552 -15.96 -13.34 -0.85
C LEU A 552 -15.42 -14.75 -0.52
N ASN A 553 -14.42 -15.23 -1.25
CA ASN A 553 -13.98 -16.63 -1.16
C ASN A 553 -13.13 -16.95 0.08
N TYR A 554 -12.37 -16.01 0.61
CA TYR A 554 -11.65 -16.19 1.88
C TYR A 554 -12.51 -15.77 3.07
N ALA A 555 -13.47 -14.87 2.83
CA ALA A 555 -14.45 -14.44 3.80
C ALA A 555 -13.84 -13.81 5.08
N ALA A 556 -12.81 -12.95 4.92
CA ALA A 556 -12.25 -12.17 6.02
C ALA A 556 -13.04 -10.88 6.33
N MET A 557 -13.61 -10.80 7.54
CA MET A 557 -14.28 -9.60 8.05
C MET A 557 -13.30 -8.47 8.37
N GLY A 558 -13.69 -7.24 8.05
CA GLY A 558 -12.89 -6.02 8.24
C GLY A 558 -11.81 -5.81 7.17
N SER A 559 -11.67 -6.74 6.22
CA SER A 559 -10.68 -6.67 5.15
C SER A 559 -10.89 -5.46 4.21
N SER A 560 -12.14 -5.08 3.95
CA SER A 560 -12.47 -3.96 3.07
C SER A 560 -12.34 -2.61 3.76
N LEU A 561 -12.54 -2.55 5.09
CA LEU A 561 -12.29 -1.34 5.88
C LEU A 561 -10.83 -0.90 5.78
N ALA A 562 -9.90 -1.83 6.02
CA ALA A 562 -8.47 -1.59 5.83
C ALA A 562 -8.11 -1.46 4.35
N GLY A 563 -8.58 -2.38 3.52
CA GLY A 563 -8.27 -2.49 2.10
C GLY A 563 -8.64 -1.25 1.27
N ALA A 564 -9.62 -0.46 1.70
CA ALA A 564 -10.01 0.80 1.05
C ALA A 564 -8.86 1.81 0.92
N ILE A 565 -7.96 1.84 1.88
CA ILE A 565 -6.75 2.67 1.83
C ILE A 565 -5.87 2.21 0.66
N GLY A 566 -5.67 0.90 0.51
CA GLY A 566 -4.95 0.32 -0.63
C GLY A 566 -5.59 0.66 -1.97
N VAL A 567 -6.92 0.60 -2.07
CA VAL A 567 -7.67 1.00 -3.28
C VAL A 567 -7.49 2.48 -3.58
N HIS A 568 -7.56 3.35 -2.57
CA HIS A 568 -7.33 4.78 -2.76
C HIS A 568 -5.92 5.06 -3.31
N TYR A 569 -4.88 4.40 -2.80
CA TYR A 569 -3.52 4.56 -3.34
C TYR A 569 -3.37 4.02 -4.77
N ALA A 570 -4.19 3.04 -5.17
CA ALA A 570 -4.25 2.59 -6.56
C ALA A 570 -5.00 3.59 -7.48
N TYR A 571 -6.02 4.28 -6.96
CA TYR A 571 -6.87 5.21 -7.71
C TYR A 571 -7.12 6.53 -6.97
N LYS A 572 -6.07 7.34 -6.82
CA LYS A 572 -6.13 8.60 -6.04
C LYS A 572 -7.20 9.60 -6.46
N ASN A 573 -7.66 9.53 -7.71
CA ASN A 573 -8.61 10.47 -8.30
C ASN A 573 -10.07 9.95 -8.30
N ARG A 574 -10.36 8.86 -7.58
CA ARG A 574 -11.71 8.29 -7.47
C ARG A 574 -12.15 8.29 -6.01
N PRO A 575 -13.40 8.67 -5.71
CA PRO A 575 -13.99 8.43 -4.41
C PRO A 575 -13.99 6.93 -4.11
N VAL A 576 -13.76 6.55 -2.86
CA VAL A 576 -13.84 5.17 -2.40
C VAL A 576 -14.95 5.07 -1.37
N ALA A 577 -15.88 4.15 -1.58
CA ALA A 577 -17.01 3.89 -0.69
C ALA A 577 -16.97 2.44 -0.18
N VAL A 578 -17.05 2.25 1.13
CA VAL A 578 -16.99 0.94 1.78
C VAL A 578 -18.32 0.66 2.46
N PHE A 579 -18.92 -0.50 2.19
CA PHE A 579 -20.02 -1.04 2.99
C PHE A 579 -19.43 -2.06 3.96
N ALA A 580 -19.66 -1.88 5.26
CA ALA A 580 -19.19 -2.78 6.31
C ALA A 580 -20.27 -2.99 7.37
N GLY A 581 -20.18 -4.09 8.13
CA GLY A 581 -20.98 -4.28 9.34
C GLY A 581 -20.26 -3.76 10.57
N ASP A 582 -21.00 -3.51 11.66
CA ASP A 582 -20.46 -3.22 12.99
C ASP A 582 -19.48 -4.30 13.48
N GLY A 583 -19.79 -5.59 13.26
CA GLY A 583 -18.86 -6.68 13.57
C GLY A 583 -17.50 -6.56 12.87
N SER A 584 -17.50 -6.21 11.58
CA SER A 584 -16.27 -5.96 10.81
C SER A 584 -15.54 -4.71 11.30
N PHE A 585 -16.29 -3.67 11.68
CA PHE A 585 -15.73 -2.45 12.29
C PHE A 585 -14.96 -2.76 13.57
N TYR A 586 -15.46 -3.63 14.45
CA TYR A 586 -14.73 -3.99 15.67
C TYR A 586 -13.48 -4.85 15.42
N MET A 587 -13.30 -5.41 14.22
CA MET A 587 -12.10 -6.19 13.88
C MET A 587 -10.97 -5.32 13.29
N ASN A 588 -11.27 -4.47 12.31
CA ASN A 588 -10.27 -3.66 11.58
C ASN A 588 -10.68 -2.19 11.38
N GLY A 589 -11.73 -1.71 12.06
CA GLY A 589 -12.19 -0.32 11.98
C GLY A 589 -11.18 0.71 12.51
N SER A 590 -10.16 0.27 13.27
CA SER A 590 -9.02 1.13 13.66
C SER A 590 -8.28 1.71 12.46
N GLU A 591 -8.30 1.08 11.29
CA GLU A 591 -7.67 1.63 10.08
C GLU A 591 -8.38 2.86 9.53
N ILE A 592 -9.59 3.20 9.99
CA ILE A 592 -10.20 4.51 9.71
C ILE A 592 -9.35 5.64 10.33
N ILE A 593 -8.66 5.37 11.45
CA ILE A 593 -7.68 6.29 12.05
C ILE A 593 -6.47 6.46 11.11
N THR A 594 -6.02 5.39 10.47
CA THR A 594 -5.00 5.47 9.42
C THR A 594 -5.50 6.37 8.28
N ALA A 595 -6.71 6.16 7.76
CA ALA A 595 -7.27 7.03 6.73
C ALA A 595 -7.33 8.51 7.16
N MET A 596 -7.62 8.77 8.44
CA MET A 596 -7.64 10.12 9.02
C MET A 596 -6.24 10.75 9.04
N GLU A 597 -5.21 10.04 9.52
CA GLU A 597 -3.83 10.55 9.59
C GLU A 597 -3.26 10.96 8.22
N TYR A 598 -3.68 10.25 7.17
CA TYR A 598 -3.29 10.56 5.79
C TYR A 598 -4.30 11.44 5.04
N ASN A 599 -5.35 11.95 5.71
CA ASN A 599 -6.43 12.77 5.11
C ASN A 599 -7.04 12.13 3.85
N LEU A 600 -7.34 10.83 3.90
CA LEU A 600 -7.85 10.09 2.75
C LEU A 600 -9.38 10.25 2.65
N PRO A 601 -9.92 10.72 1.50
CA PRO A 601 -11.35 10.97 1.32
C PRO A 601 -12.12 9.67 1.05
N ILE A 602 -12.17 8.78 2.05
CA ILE A 602 -12.85 7.49 1.99
C ILE A 602 -14.17 7.58 2.75
N ILE A 603 -15.25 7.07 2.15
CA ILE A 603 -16.59 7.05 2.72
C ILE A 603 -16.88 5.65 3.27
N TYR A 604 -17.16 5.55 4.56
CA TYR A 604 -17.44 4.29 5.24
C TYR A 604 -18.92 4.25 5.66
N PHE A 605 -19.70 3.36 5.06
CA PHE A 605 -21.06 3.04 5.46
C PHE A 605 -21.02 1.82 6.39
N ILE A 606 -21.33 2.03 7.67
CA ILE A 606 -21.29 0.98 8.68
C ILE A 606 -22.72 0.60 9.06
N VAL A 607 -23.16 -0.58 8.63
CA VAL A 607 -24.45 -1.16 9.01
C VAL A 607 -24.35 -1.68 10.44
N ASN A 608 -25.02 -1.02 11.37
CA ASN A 608 -25.02 -1.35 12.79
C ASN A 608 -26.38 -1.86 13.23
N ASN A 609 -26.46 -3.19 13.37
CA ASN A 609 -27.60 -3.90 13.96
C ASN A 609 -27.28 -4.52 15.32
N ALA A 610 -26.09 -4.21 15.87
CA ALA A 610 -25.55 -4.76 17.11
C ALA A 610 -25.52 -6.29 17.14
N MET A 611 -25.33 -6.94 15.98
CA MET A 611 -25.55 -8.36 15.81
C MET A 611 -24.66 -8.96 14.72
N LEU A 612 -24.16 -10.18 14.95
CA LEU A 612 -23.61 -11.00 13.87
C LEU A 612 -24.74 -11.65 13.05
N ALA A 613 -25.55 -10.81 12.39
CA ALA A 613 -26.86 -11.18 11.83
C ALA A 613 -26.82 -12.35 10.86
N TYR A 614 -25.76 -12.46 10.05
CA TYR A 614 -25.59 -13.58 9.14
C TYR A 614 -25.59 -14.94 9.87
N VAL A 615 -24.90 -15.00 11.01
CA VAL A 615 -24.77 -16.21 11.83
C VAL A 615 -26.03 -16.43 12.66
N GLU A 616 -26.59 -15.35 13.22
CA GLU A 616 -27.79 -15.39 14.06
C GLU A 616 -29.03 -15.84 13.28
N HIS A 617 -29.35 -15.20 12.16
CA HIS A 617 -30.46 -15.62 11.30
C HIS A 617 -30.21 -17.02 10.70
N GLY A 618 -28.97 -17.37 10.38
CA GLY A 618 -28.60 -18.70 9.90
C GLY A 618 -28.88 -19.79 10.95
N HIS A 619 -28.49 -19.56 12.21
CA HIS A 619 -28.79 -20.47 13.33
C HIS A 619 -30.30 -20.59 13.57
N GLN A 620 -31.02 -19.47 13.57
CA GLN A 620 -32.46 -19.47 13.72
C GLN A 620 -33.15 -20.29 12.61
N PHE A 621 -32.70 -20.16 11.35
CA PHE A 621 -33.24 -20.91 10.23
C PHE A 621 -32.94 -22.42 10.30
N LEU A 622 -31.70 -22.79 10.63
CA LEU A 622 -31.26 -24.19 10.63
C LEU A 622 -31.75 -24.96 11.85
N TYR A 623 -31.78 -24.32 13.02
CA TYR A 623 -31.99 -24.99 14.30
C TYR A 623 -33.19 -24.48 15.09
N GLY A 624 -33.86 -23.42 14.63
CA GLY A 624 -35.00 -22.82 15.33
C GLY A 624 -34.63 -22.09 16.63
N ARG A 625 -33.34 -21.89 16.91
CA ARG A 625 -32.81 -21.27 18.14
C ARG A 625 -31.45 -20.61 17.90
N VAL A 626 -31.13 -19.62 18.73
CA VAL A 626 -29.86 -18.88 18.74
C VAL A 626 -29.26 -18.84 20.15
N LEU A 627 -27.95 -18.60 20.26
CA LEU A 627 -27.29 -18.43 21.56
C LEU A 627 -27.44 -16.99 22.07
N ASP A 628 -27.53 -16.84 23.39
CA ASP A 628 -27.42 -15.55 24.05
C ASP A 628 -26.04 -14.92 23.74
N GLY A 629 -26.01 -13.65 23.35
CA GLY A 629 -24.79 -12.90 23.02
C GLY A 629 -24.50 -12.72 21.53
N PHE A 630 -25.27 -13.36 20.63
CA PHE A 630 -25.18 -13.07 19.19
C PHE A 630 -25.70 -11.68 18.84
N LYS A 631 -26.68 -11.20 19.60
CA LYS A 631 -27.14 -9.82 19.65
C LYS A 631 -26.60 -9.17 20.91
N THR A 632 -26.09 -7.95 20.75
CA THR A 632 -25.46 -7.18 21.83
C THR A 632 -26.16 -5.84 21.97
N ARG A 633 -25.75 -5.06 22.98
CA ARG A 633 -26.18 -3.67 23.08
C ARG A 633 -25.48 -2.86 21.99
N ARG A 634 -26.26 -2.10 21.21
CA ARG A 634 -25.70 -1.16 20.24
C ARG A 634 -24.78 -0.15 20.93
N ILE A 635 -23.58 0.00 20.37
CA ILE A 635 -22.65 1.10 20.64
C ILE A 635 -22.71 2.03 19.42
N SER A 636 -22.82 3.35 19.62
CA SER A 636 -22.79 4.29 18.49
C SER A 636 -21.37 4.41 17.96
N ILE A 637 -21.17 3.88 16.75
CA ILE A 637 -19.91 3.98 16.02
C ILE A 637 -19.69 5.42 15.55
N ALA A 638 -20.76 6.15 15.18
CA ALA A 638 -20.65 7.56 14.84
C ALA A 638 -20.09 8.39 16.01
N ASP A 639 -20.60 8.19 17.23
CA ASP A 639 -20.08 8.90 18.41
C ASP A 639 -18.63 8.50 18.72
N MET A 640 -18.28 7.21 18.61
CA MET A 640 -16.89 6.75 18.77
C MET A 640 -15.95 7.46 17.79
N MET A 641 -16.32 7.55 16.52
CA MET A 641 -15.50 8.16 15.48
C MET A 641 -15.43 9.68 15.62
N ASN A 642 -16.54 10.34 15.97
CA ASN A 642 -16.55 11.77 16.29
C ASN A 642 -15.63 12.10 17.47
N SER A 643 -15.57 11.24 18.50
CA SER A 643 -14.72 11.46 19.68
C SER A 643 -13.22 11.52 19.39
N ILE A 644 -12.78 10.93 18.27
CA ILE A 644 -11.38 10.89 17.82
C ILE A 644 -11.12 11.80 16.61
N GLY A 645 -12.08 12.66 16.24
CA GLY A 645 -11.93 13.66 15.18
C GLY A 645 -12.33 13.20 13.77
N VAL A 646 -12.88 11.99 13.61
CA VAL A 646 -13.41 11.52 12.33
C VAL A 646 -14.86 11.99 12.18
N LYS A 647 -15.14 12.87 11.21
CA LYS A 647 -16.48 13.40 10.96
C LYS A 647 -17.45 12.26 10.65
N SER A 648 -18.49 12.13 11.48
CA SER A 648 -19.41 10.99 11.42
C SER A 648 -20.86 11.38 11.69
N ILE A 649 -21.80 10.72 11.01
CA ILE A 649 -23.25 10.86 11.23
C ILE A 649 -23.91 9.49 11.40
N SER A 650 -25.09 9.48 12.01
CA SER A 650 -25.95 8.31 12.10
C SER A 650 -27.25 8.53 11.32
N ILE A 651 -27.71 7.49 10.62
CA ILE A 651 -28.97 7.46 9.89
C ILE A 651 -29.75 6.23 10.35
N ASP A 652 -30.93 6.44 10.92
CA ASP A 652 -31.81 5.38 11.44
C ASP A 652 -33.17 5.32 10.71
N LYS A 653 -33.39 6.24 9.76
CA LYS A 653 -34.61 6.37 8.96
C LYS A 653 -34.29 6.43 7.48
N THR A 654 -35.08 5.72 6.68
CA THR A 654 -34.92 5.68 5.21
C THR A 654 -35.11 7.06 4.59
N GLU A 655 -36.00 7.88 5.15
CA GLU A 655 -36.25 9.24 4.67
C GLU A 655 -35.01 10.12 4.77
N ASP A 656 -34.08 9.82 5.68
CA ASP A 656 -32.89 10.62 5.97
C ASP A 656 -31.67 10.25 5.09
N ILE A 657 -31.78 9.26 4.20
CA ILE A 657 -30.71 8.86 3.27
C ILE A 657 -30.21 10.05 2.42
N HIS A 658 -31.09 10.99 2.07
CA HIS A 658 -30.73 12.18 1.30
C HIS A 658 -29.66 13.06 1.97
N LYS A 659 -29.58 13.04 3.32
CA LYS A 659 -28.59 13.82 4.10
C LYS A 659 -27.15 13.41 3.81
N ILE A 660 -26.93 12.20 3.28
CA ILE A 660 -25.60 11.71 2.90
C ILE A 660 -24.95 12.65 1.87
N LYS A 661 -25.75 13.16 0.91
CA LYS A 661 -25.24 14.02 -0.17
C LYS A 661 -24.56 15.26 0.38
N ASP A 662 -25.21 15.95 1.32
CA ASP A 662 -24.69 17.18 1.92
C ASP A 662 -23.48 16.87 2.82
N PHE A 663 -23.52 15.73 3.54
CA PHE A 663 -22.45 15.32 4.43
C PHE A 663 -21.11 15.00 3.72
N ILE A 664 -21.17 14.54 2.47
CA ILE A 664 -19.99 14.18 1.68
C ILE A 664 -19.56 15.25 0.68
N ALA A 665 -20.29 16.37 0.57
CA ALA A 665 -20.04 17.40 -0.45
C ALA A 665 -18.62 17.97 -0.36
N ASP A 666 -18.13 18.22 0.86
CA ASP A 666 -16.79 18.76 1.14
C ASP A 666 -15.89 17.69 1.77
N ILE A 667 -15.74 16.54 1.11
CA ILE A 667 -14.91 15.44 1.62
C ILE A 667 -13.41 15.78 1.54
N ASP A 668 -12.80 15.99 2.71
CA ASP A 668 -11.39 16.37 2.93
C ASP A 668 -10.61 15.33 3.75
N GLY A 669 -11.24 14.21 4.05
CA GLY A 669 -10.75 13.13 4.91
C GLY A 669 -11.82 12.05 5.05
N PRO A 670 -11.63 11.03 5.91
CA PRO A 670 -12.60 9.95 6.02
C PRO A 670 -13.94 10.46 6.55
N ARG A 671 -15.01 9.81 6.11
CA ARG A 671 -16.39 10.05 6.56
C ARG A 671 -17.00 8.74 6.99
N VAL A 672 -17.60 8.71 8.18
CA VAL A 672 -18.31 7.51 8.67
C VAL A 672 -19.81 7.81 8.73
N ILE A 673 -20.61 7.00 8.05
CA ILE A 673 -22.06 7.04 8.06
C ILE A 673 -22.52 5.74 8.72
N GLU A 674 -22.96 5.82 9.96
CA GLU A 674 -23.52 4.70 10.71
C GLU A 674 -24.99 4.51 10.33
N LEU A 675 -25.30 3.41 9.65
CA LEU A 675 -26.64 3.00 9.27
C LEU A 675 -27.23 2.12 10.38
N VAL A 676 -28.14 2.68 11.16
CA VAL A 676 -28.71 2.00 12.32
C VAL A 676 -29.96 1.24 11.91
N THR A 677 -29.97 -0.05 12.14
CA THR A 677 -31.11 -0.93 11.83
C THR A 677 -31.33 -1.92 12.97
N ASP A 678 -32.55 -2.45 13.08
CA ASP A 678 -32.90 -3.45 14.09
C ASP A 678 -32.60 -4.90 13.63
N GLY A 679 -32.20 -5.06 12.37
CA GLY A 679 -31.94 -6.34 11.72
C GLY A 679 -33.19 -7.10 11.28
N SER A 680 -34.39 -6.50 11.35
CA SER A 680 -35.65 -7.17 11.02
C SER A 680 -35.92 -7.31 9.52
N GLU A 681 -35.21 -6.54 8.66
CA GLU A 681 -35.33 -6.64 7.21
C GLU A 681 -34.80 -7.98 6.71
N LYS A 682 -35.68 -8.78 6.11
CA LYS A 682 -35.33 -10.11 5.61
C LYS A 682 -34.33 -9.99 4.46
N ALA A 683 -33.12 -10.48 4.69
CA ALA A 683 -32.09 -10.55 3.66
C ALA A 683 -32.46 -11.57 2.56
N PRO A 684 -32.03 -11.34 1.30
CA PRO A 684 -32.25 -12.27 0.19
C PRO A 684 -31.29 -13.47 0.26
N ILE A 685 -31.36 -14.25 1.34
CA ILE A 685 -30.37 -15.28 1.73
C ILE A 685 -30.81 -16.72 1.39
N MET A 686 -32.04 -16.90 0.90
CA MET A 686 -32.77 -18.17 0.97
C MET A 686 -32.11 -19.32 0.20
N ASP A 687 -31.33 -19.05 -0.84
CA ASP A 687 -30.70 -20.11 -1.65
C ASP A 687 -29.45 -20.71 -0.98
N ARG A 688 -28.68 -19.93 -0.20
CA ARG A 688 -27.57 -20.48 0.59
C ARG A 688 -28.05 -21.29 1.79
N LEU A 689 -29.09 -20.82 2.48
CA LEU A 689 -29.60 -21.53 3.65
C LEU A 689 -30.21 -22.89 3.27
N LYS A 690 -30.75 -23.03 2.05
CA LYS A 690 -31.18 -24.33 1.51
C LYS A 690 -30.02 -25.29 1.26
N ALA A 691 -28.86 -24.79 0.82
CA ALA A 691 -27.67 -25.60 0.57
C ALA A 691 -26.97 -26.13 1.85
N LEU A 692 -27.28 -25.56 3.02
CA LEU A 692 -26.78 -26.00 4.32
C LEU A 692 -27.65 -27.10 4.97
N LYS A 693 -28.78 -27.45 4.34
CA LYS A 693 -29.60 -28.63 4.67
C LYS A 693 -29.23 -29.77 3.75
#